data_AF-A0A816CXY1-F1
#
_entry.id   AF-A0A816CXY1-F1
#
_cell.length_a   1.000
_cell.length_b   1.000
_cell.length_c   1.000
_cell.angle_alpha   90.00
_cell.angle_beta   90.00
_cell.angle_gamma   90.00
#
_symmetry.space_group_name_H-M   'P 1'
#
loop_
_entity.id
_entity.type
_entity.pdbx_description
1 polymer ?
#
loop_
_entity_poly.entity_id
_entity_poly.type
_entity_poly.pdbx_seq_one_letter_code
_entity_poly.pdbx_strand_id
1 'polypeptide(L)'
;MQTWIILWLYISSTVIEICTGIASPLQPFTTYDHSIQLEANIAELWWTVNNTAQEITFELHVKTIGWIALGISPAGGMKGADIAVGWVDSSGKAHIQDRFAFDKQKPVMDNTTQDWFLLKGQEQNGWTAIQFKRSLDSCDPMDVPIKLGTNILIFAYDLDDIDPCQSKLDIKYHDDRRGTRILPLRSYADQPTDEMFVGLDFVDFRFDNHAVPSADTTYYCKVFKSPSRFLTKRHAIAHKVLIDSRNTNLLHHLDLFECSSKDVLDDANLPDGICDDILTGMRMCSSNVATSWAIGADSTTVYPEEAGYAVTSAISNKYFMIKIHYDNPRLTSNLRDSSGIRFYLGNELRQYDLSYLVFGTLSSPASLAIPPNAEQFIVDSYCPPEATRNLPASGINIVSALPHTHLQGISVWTKLIRNNTAVQYLFNAEAFDFNHQFANRLPTPIKIYPGDAFATRCIYSTKNKNDITLGGKRTIDEMCSHTFSYYPIAESLTACLTAIDQTAWQTIMKTSLPIDNVKLEQWLHNLTWTSNSVAQWQEFYNEAQRFIMYDRGSYMEFNVLPTIPKYEDLQIEPCNRKEIQHKTLQMSIRNDTAPLPTTSRKIQWDPLLDSKRHQFRVQTTPPLSLRQFIRSAITVIPDGKQWKPAGVCHVPVVHEDPPPKAPDFLPDISEKSHKKPGPPWRPPGIIRFKRPESPNDKKKEKKSGDSTDDPQSKATSIVRLKHTRKIENPWRPSGHRSHNPVPYFDAPSLRWSIEEIKKSMSESGPTTKNPPTNQK
;
A
#
# COMPACT_ATOMS: atom_id res chain seq x y z
N MET A 1 -49.51 16.03 -24.82
CA MET A 1 -49.65 14.86 -23.92
C MET A 1 -48.34 14.55 -23.21
N GLN A 2 -47.23 14.23 -23.92
CA GLN A 2 -45.90 14.01 -23.31
C GLN A 2 -45.46 15.10 -22.32
N THR A 3 -45.61 16.39 -22.67
CA THR A 3 -45.29 17.52 -21.77
C THR A 3 -46.02 17.47 -20.44
N TRP A 4 -47.29 17.07 -20.44
CA TRP A 4 -48.08 16.91 -19.21
C TRP A 4 -47.65 15.69 -18.40
N ILE A 5 -47.23 14.60 -19.07
CA ILE A 5 -46.69 13.41 -18.39
C ILE A 5 -45.36 13.73 -17.71
N ILE A 6 -44.45 14.46 -18.38
CA ILE A 6 -43.17 14.91 -17.80
C ILE A 6 -43.42 15.82 -16.58
N LEU A 7 -44.36 16.76 -16.69
CA LEU A 7 -44.73 17.65 -15.57
C LEU A 7 -45.34 16.85 -14.40
N TRP A 8 -46.21 15.88 -14.67
CA TRP A 8 -46.81 15.03 -13.63
C TRP A 8 -45.78 14.13 -12.96
N LEU A 9 -44.79 13.62 -13.71
CA LEU A 9 -43.68 12.86 -13.15
C LEU A 9 -42.82 13.72 -12.22
N TYR A 10 -42.43 14.93 -12.63
CA TYR A 10 -41.68 15.89 -11.80
C TYR A 10 -42.44 16.31 -10.52
N ILE A 11 -43.74 16.52 -10.62
CA ILE A 11 -44.59 16.81 -9.46
C ILE A 11 -44.71 15.56 -8.56
N SER A 12 -44.79 14.36 -9.14
CA SER A 12 -44.86 13.12 -8.36
C SER A 12 -43.56 12.81 -7.62
N SER A 13 -42.38 13.04 -8.22
CA SER A 13 -41.10 12.81 -7.55
C SER A 13 -40.91 13.78 -6.38
N THR A 14 -41.15 15.07 -6.61
CA THR A 14 -41.05 16.09 -5.54
C THR A 14 -42.06 15.88 -4.42
N VAL A 15 -43.29 15.42 -4.73
CA VAL A 15 -44.27 15.04 -3.69
C VAL A 15 -43.83 13.77 -2.93
N ILE A 16 -43.18 12.80 -3.57
CA ILE A 16 -42.64 11.61 -2.90
C ILE A 16 -41.45 11.97 -1.99
N GLU A 17 -40.56 12.86 -2.40
CA GLU A 17 -39.47 13.40 -1.55
C GLU A 17 -40.06 14.09 -0.29
N ILE A 18 -41.05 14.98 -0.49
CA ILE A 18 -41.74 15.69 0.61
C ILE A 18 -42.48 14.72 1.54
N CYS A 19 -43.14 13.68 1.02
CA CYS A 19 -43.94 12.74 1.81
C CYS A 19 -43.12 11.62 2.49
N THR A 20 -41.86 11.40 2.12
CA THR A 20 -41.01 10.35 2.74
C THR A 20 -40.15 10.88 3.89
N GLY A 21 -39.99 12.19 4.04
CA GLY A 21 -39.14 12.80 5.07
C GLY A 21 -37.64 12.54 4.87
N ILE A 22 -37.25 12.02 3.70
CA ILE A 22 -35.85 11.82 3.33
C ILE A 22 -35.31 13.19 2.90
N ALA A 23 -34.76 13.93 3.85
CA ALA A 23 -33.97 15.13 3.57
C ALA A 23 -32.79 14.76 2.67
N SER A 24 -32.89 15.07 1.38
CA SER A 24 -31.85 14.86 0.38
C SER A 24 -30.52 15.48 0.84
N PRO A 25 -29.37 14.84 0.57
CA PRO A 25 -28.07 15.40 0.90
C PRO A 25 -27.91 16.82 0.33
N LEU A 26 -27.27 17.70 1.09
CA LEU A 26 -26.94 19.04 0.60
C LEU A 26 -26.01 18.92 -0.61
N GLN A 27 -26.15 19.84 -1.57
CA GLN A 27 -25.21 19.93 -2.68
C GLN A 27 -23.95 20.67 -2.20
N PRO A 28 -22.74 20.25 -2.62
CA PRO A 28 -21.51 20.91 -2.21
C PRO A 28 -21.49 22.38 -2.68
N PHE A 29 -20.86 23.26 -1.90
CA PHE A 29 -20.89 24.70 -2.18
C PHE A 29 -20.11 25.09 -3.44
N THR A 30 -19.18 24.23 -3.88
CA THR A 30 -18.33 24.38 -5.06
C THR A 30 -18.11 23.03 -5.75
N THR A 31 -17.58 23.04 -6.97
CA THR A 31 -17.07 21.84 -7.64
C THR A 31 -15.81 21.31 -6.97
N TYR A 32 -15.64 20.00 -6.96
CA TYR A 32 -14.50 19.29 -6.38
C TYR A 32 -14.02 18.18 -7.32
N ASP A 33 -12.72 17.86 -7.25
CA ASP A 33 -12.10 16.82 -8.10
C ASP A 33 -12.42 15.40 -7.60
N HIS A 34 -12.67 15.27 -6.29
CA HIS A 34 -12.82 14.01 -5.58
C HIS A 34 -13.92 14.07 -4.51
N SER A 35 -14.59 12.94 -4.28
CA SER A 35 -15.61 12.77 -3.23
C SER A 35 -15.65 11.34 -2.69
N ILE A 36 -16.04 11.15 -1.43
CA ILE A 36 -16.28 9.83 -0.84
C ILE A 36 -17.27 9.89 0.33
N GLN A 37 -18.11 8.87 0.49
CA GLN A 37 -18.90 8.67 1.71
C GLN A 37 -18.01 8.12 2.83
N LEU A 38 -17.80 8.94 3.86
CA LEU A 38 -17.15 8.53 5.10
C LEU A 38 -18.06 7.56 5.87
N GLU A 39 -19.37 7.82 5.92
CA GLU A 39 -20.38 6.94 6.49
C GLU A 39 -21.65 6.93 5.62
N ALA A 40 -22.14 5.74 5.26
CA ALA A 40 -23.14 5.58 4.22
C ALA A 40 -24.47 6.29 4.56
N ASN A 41 -24.86 7.26 3.74
CA ASN A 41 -26.03 8.14 3.93
C ASN A 41 -25.97 9.04 5.19
N ILE A 42 -24.80 9.19 5.82
CA ILE A 42 -24.61 9.92 7.09
C ILE A 42 -23.51 10.97 6.99
N ALA A 43 -22.35 10.65 6.41
CA ALA A 43 -21.22 11.57 6.29
C ALA A 43 -20.53 11.45 4.92
N GLU A 44 -20.36 12.57 4.23
CA GLU A 44 -19.80 12.64 2.89
C GLU A 44 -18.76 13.78 2.79
N LEU A 45 -17.63 13.50 2.14
CA LEU A 45 -16.45 14.35 2.09
C LEU A 45 -16.06 14.61 0.64
N TRP A 46 -15.92 15.88 0.28
CA TRP A 46 -15.36 16.34 -0.98
C TRP A 46 -14.00 17.01 -0.75
N TRP A 47 -13.07 16.90 -1.72
CA TRP A 47 -11.81 17.64 -1.66
C TRP A 47 -11.20 17.95 -3.03
N THR A 48 -10.30 18.94 -3.03
CA THR A 48 -9.47 19.38 -4.17
C THR A 48 -8.09 19.77 -3.67
N VAL A 49 -7.04 19.51 -4.46
CA VAL A 49 -5.64 19.74 -4.09
C VAL A 49 -4.95 20.70 -5.05
N ASN A 50 -4.74 21.94 -4.60
CA ASN A 50 -3.98 22.93 -5.36
C ASN A 50 -2.47 22.71 -5.14
N ASN A 51 -1.88 21.84 -5.98
CA ASN A 51 -0.45 21.54 -5.95
C ASN A 51 0.45 22.74 -6.33
N THR A 52 -0.07 23.84 -6.89
CA THR A 52 0.71 25.07 -7.12
C THR A 52 0.74 25.97 -5.88
N ALA A 53 -0.35 26.03 -5.12
CA ALA A 53 -0.40 26.73 -3.83
C ALA A 53 0.21 25.90 -2.69
N GLN A 54 0.27 24.57 -2.84
CA GLN A 54 0.43 23.59 -1.76
C GLN A 54 -0.69 23.71 -0.70
N GLU A 55 -1.95 23.79 -1.14
CA GLU A 55 -3.14 23.80 -0.28
C GLU A 55 -4.09 22.64 -0.63
N ILE A 56 -4.83 22.15 0.37
CA ILE A 56 -6.01 21.29 0.20
C ILE A 56 -7.26 22.04 0.68
N THR A 57 -8.37 21.89 -0.03
CA THR A 57 -9.69 22.35 0.44
C THR A 57 -10.61 21.14 0.59
N PHE A 58 -11.25 21.03 1.75
CA PHE A 58 -12.26 20.03 2.07
C PHE A 58 -13.64 20.68 2.17
N GLU A 59 -14.67 19.88 1.92
CA GLU A 59 -16.03 20.14 2.39
C GLU A 59 -16.61 18.85 2.97
N LEU A 60 -17.04 18.91 4.22
CA LEU A 60 -17.61 17.77 4.95
C LEU A 60 -19.08 18.08 5.25
N HIS A 61 -19.98 17.19 4.80
CA HIS A 61 -21.39 17.19 5.17
C HIS A 61 -21.65 16.02 6.11
N VAL A 62 -22.34 16.27 7.21
CA VAL A 62 -22.81 15.19 8.11
C VAL A 62 -24.28 15.42 8.45
N LYS A 63 -25.05 14.33 8.51
CA LYS A 63 -26.48 14.33 8.83
C LYS A 63 -26.69 14.52 10.35
N THR A 64 -26.49 15.75 10.78
CA THR A 64 -26.61 16.21 12.18
C THR A 64 -27.05 17.67 12.24
N ILE A 65 -27.27 18.15 13.47
CA ILE A 65 -27.39 19.56 13.87
C ILE A 65 -26.34 19.94 14.94
N GLY A 66 -25.32 19.09 15.11
CA GLY A 66 -24.27 19.25 16.10
C GLY A 66 -22.91 19.55 15.45
N TRP A 67 -21.86 19.57 16.28
CA TRP A 67 -20.50 19.71 15.77
C TRP A 67 -20.08 18.49 14.93
N ILE A 68 -19.21 18.75 13.95
CA ILE A 68 -18.59 17.77 13.05
C ILE A 68 -17.07 17.94 13.10
N ALA A 69 -16.32 16.86 12.90
CA ALA A 69 -14.86 16.90 12.89
C ALA A 69 -14.25 16.00 11.82
N LEU A 70 -13.15 16.49 11.24
CA LEU A 70 -12.25 15.75 10.36
C LEU A 70 -10.82 15.93 10.88
N GLY A 71 -10.05 14.86 10.93
CA GLY A 71 -8.65 14.95 11.36
C GLY A 71 -7.74 13.99 10.61
N ILE A 72 -6.47 14.34 10.55
CA ILE A 72 -5.41 13.54 9.92
C ILE A 72 -4.63 12.86 11.05
N SER A 73 -4.53 11.53 10.98
CA SER A 73 -3.97 10.69 12.05
C SER A 73 -2.74 9.91 11.58
N PRO A 74 -1.66 9.85 12.37
CA PRO A 74 -0.52 8.98 12.09
C PRO A 74 -0.83 7.47 12.22
N ALA A 75 -1.95 7.10 12.86
CA ALA A 75 -2.24 5.71 13.22
C ALA A 75 -3.75 5.35 13.21
N GLY A 76 -4.60 6.14 12.54
CA GLY A 76 -6.04 5.91 12.43
C GLY A 76 -6.86 6.07 13.72
N GLY A 77 -6.26 6.62 14.77
CA GLY A 77 -6.92 6.95 16.04
C GLY A 77 -6.56 8.36 16.52
N MET A 78 -7.15 8.81 17.62
CA MET A 78 -6.99 10.19 18.10
C MET A 78 -5.53 10.56 18.44
N LYS A 79 -4.73 9.61 18.94
CA LYS A 79 -3.37 9.91 19.42
C LYS A 79 -2.46 10.41 18.30
N GLY A 80 -1.99 11.65 18.43
CA GLY A 80 -1.13 12.33 17.47
C GLY A 80 -1.86 12.90 16.26
N ALA A 81 -3.20 12.96 16.28
CA ALA A 81 -3.98 13.52 15.19
C ALA A 81 -4.14 15.05 15.30
N ASP A 82 -3.99 15.74 14.18
CA ASP A 82 -4.45 17.13 13.99
C ASP A 82 -5.90 17.09 13.45
N ILE A 83 -6.77 17.96 13.97
CA ILE A 83 -8.22 17.82 13.86
C ILE A 83 -8.89 19.19 13.69
N ALA A 84 -9.54 19.38 12.55
CA ALA A 84 -10.53 20.44 12.37
C ALA A 84 -11.84 20.03 13.05
N VAL A 85 -12.34 20.87 13.97
CA VAL A 85 -13.70 20.74 14.52
C VAL A 85 -14.52 21.96 14.13
N GLY A 86 -15.68 21.77 13.51
CA GLY A 86 -16.57 22.85 13.09
C GLY A 86 -18.02 22.60 13.48
N TRP A 87 -18.80 23.68 13.54
CA TRP A 87 -20.24 23.65 13.77
C TRP A 87 -20.87 24.92 13.16
N VAL A 88 -22.19 25.01 13.20
CA VAL A 88 -22.92 26.25 12.90
C VAL A 88 -23.66 26.65 14.16
N ASP A 89 -23.54 27.91 14.57
CA ASP A 89 -24.17 28.39 15.80
C ASP A 89 -25.66 28.69 15.61
N SER A 90 -26.33 28.86 16.75
CA SER A 90 -27.74 29.27 16.85
C SER A 90 -28.10 30.63 16.21
N SER A 91 -27.12 31.38 15.67
CA SER A 91 -27.34 32.57 14.82
C SER A 91 -27.20 32.30 13.31
N GLY A 92 -26.92 31.06 12.93
CA GLY A 92 -26.66 30.62 11.55
C GLY A 92 -25.21 30.85 11.09
N LYS A 93 -24.28 31.14 12.01
CA LYS A 93 -22.88 31.42 11.68
C LYS A 93 -22.02 30.16 11.88
N ALA A 94 -21.30 29.78 10.82
CA ALA A 94 -20.31 28.71 10.90
C ALA A 94 -19.04 29.11 11.67
N HIS A 95 -18.45 28.14 12.36
CA HIS A 95 -17.17 28.25 13.07
C HIS A 95 -16.29 27.04 12.76
N ILE A 96 -14.97 27.20 12.98
CA ILE A 96 -14.01 26.10 13.01
C ILE A 96 -12.99 26.34 14.12
N GLN A 97 -12.37 25.26 14.57
CA GLN A 97 -11.31 25.24 15.58
C GLN A 97 -10.24 24.24 15.16
N ASP A 98 -8.98 24.70 15.12
CA ASP A 98 -7.82 23.83 15.00
C ASP A 98 -7.51 23.17 16.35
N ARG A 99 -7.33 21.85 16.37
CA ARG A 99 -7.17 21.05 17.58
C ARG A 99 -6.21 19.87 17.43
N PHE A 100 -5.36 19.69 18.43
CA PHE A 100 -4.45 18.54 18.52
C PHE A 100 -4.84 17.53 19.61
N ALA A 101 -4.67 16.25 19.32
CA ALA A 101 -5.08 15.15 20.20
C ALA A 101 -3.87 14.33 20.72
N PHE A 102 -3.33 14.74 21.87
CA PHE A 102 -2.18 14.08 22.52
C PHE A 102 -2.39 12.58 22.86
N ASP A 103 -3.63 12.15 23.09
CA ASP A 103 -3.99 10.74 23.31
C ASP A 103 -5.49 10.52 23.03
N LYS A 104 -6.06 9.37 23.41
CA LYS A 104 -7.50 9.03 23.36
C LYS A 104 -8.33 9.81 24.41
N GLN A 105 -8.27 11.13 24.34
CA GLN A 105 -8.97 12.10 25.17
C GLN A 105 -9.46 13.27 24.32
N LYS A 106 -10.29 14.15 24.89
CA LYS A 106 -10.75 15.38 24.24
C LYS A 106 -9.57 16.16 23.62
N PRO A 107 -9.57 16.47 22.31
CA PRO A 107 -8.53 17.27 21.66
C PRO A 107 -8.44 18.68 22.28
N VAL A 108 -7.23 19.19 22.48
CA VAL A 108 -7.03 20.58 22.94
C VAL A 108 -7.06 21.54 21.74
N MET A 109 -7.38 22.81 21.96
CA MET A 109 -7.10 23.84 20.95
C MET A 109 -5.61 23.84 20.62
N ASP A 110 -5.24 23.96 19.34
CA ASP A 110 -3.89 24.40 19.03
C ASP A 110 -3.75 25.87 19.44
N ASN A 111 -2.76 26.16 20.29
CA ASN A 111 -2.50 27.51 20.81
C ASN A 111 -1.16 28.06 20.28
N THR A 112 -0.54 27.34 19.35
CA THR A 112 0.72 27.64 18.67
C THR A 112 0.43 28.33 17.35
N THR A 113 -0.43 27.71 16.54
CA THR A 113 -0.89 28.20 15.23
C THR A 113 -2.37 27.82 15.04
N GLN A 114 -2.98 28.24 13.92
CA GLN A 114 -4.30 27.80 13.47
C GLN A 114 -4.18 27.70 11.94
N ASP A 115 -4.11 26.47 11.42
CA ASP A 115 -3.82 26.15 10.03
C ASP A 115 -5.06 25.60 9.28
N TRP A 116 -6.11 25.21 10.02
CA TRP A 116 -7.44 24.96 9.46
C TRP A 116 -8.28 26.25 9.33
N PHE A 117 -8.44 26.74 8.09
CA PHE A 117 -9.18 27.96 7.77
C PHE A 117 -10.59 27.68 7.28
N LEU A 118 -11.61 28.18 7.99
CA LEU A 118 -13.00 28.18 7.54
C LEU A 118 -13.18 29.03 6.28
N LEU A 119 -13.87 28.49 5.29
CA LEU A 119 -14.30 29.22 4.09
C LEU A 119 -15.81 29.49 4.11
N LYS A 120 -16.62 28.48 4.44
CA LYS A 120 -18.08 28.56 4.52
C LYS A 120 -18.63 27.44 5.40
N GLY A 121 -19.79 27.63 6.00
CA GLY A 121 -20.61 26.54 6.51
C GLY A 121 -22.07 26.92 6.55
N GLN A 122 -22.95 25.93 6.60
CA GLN A 122 -24.39 26.10 6.81
C GLN A 122 -24.97 24.87 7.51
N GLU A 123 -26.11 25.06 8.16
CA GLU A 123 -26.95 23.96 8.62
C GLU A 123 -28.31 24.06 7.92
N GLN A 124 -28.79 22.94 7.38
CA GLN A 124 -30.06 22.89 6.68
C GLN A 124 -30.61 21.46 6.65
N ASN A 125 -31.91 21.30 6.90
CA ASN A 125 -32.64 20.02 6.80
C ASN A 125 -32.06 18.86 7.66
N GLY A 126 -31.41 19.16 8.79
CA GLY A 126 -30.73 18.15 9.61
C GLY A 126 -29.39 17.66 9.03
N TRP A 127 -28.72 18.52 8.26
CA TRP A 127 -27.34 18.37 7.80
C TRP A 127 -26.52 19.60 8.16
N THR A 128 -25.38 19.38 8.81
CA THR A 128 -24.33 20.38 9.03
C THR A 128 -23.26 20.21 7.94
N ALA A 129 -23.01 21.26 7.16
CA ALA A 129 -22.07 21.26 6.05
C ALA A 129 -21.01 22.36 6.23
N ILE A 130 -19.73 22.01 6.23
CA ILE A 130 -18.63 22.96 6.47
C ILE A 130 -17.50 22.74 5.46
N GLN A 131 -17.08 23.84 4.85
CA GLN A 131 -16.00 23.97 3.87
C GLN A 131 -14.82 24.72 4.49
N PHE A 132 -13.64 24.13 4.39
CA PHE A 132 -12.42 24.63 5.04
C PHE A 132 -11.16 24.19 4.29
N LYS A 133 -10.05 24.89 4.48
CA LYS A 133 -8.78 24.61 3.80
C LYS A 133 -7.57 24.66 4.73
N ARG A 134 -6.47 24.03 4.32
CA ARG A 134 -5.19 24.02 5.04
C ARG A 134 -4.02 23.81 4.08
N SER A 135 -2.82 24.22 4.48
CA SER A 135 -1.57 23.94 3.77
C SER A 135 -1.27 22.43 3.74
N LEU A 136 -0.66 21.92 2.67
CA LEU A 136 -0.24 20.51 2.60
C LEU A 136 0.91 20.19 3.58
N ASP A 137 1.68 21.20 3.98
CA ASP A 137 2.56 21.21 5.14
C ASP A 137 2.54 22.63 5.73
N SER A 138 2.18 22.78 7.00
CA SER A 138 2.10 24.06 7.73
C SER A 138 3.44 24.47 8.36
N CYS A 139 4.38 23.52 8.51
CA CYS A 139 5.52 23.59 9.41
C CYS A 139 5.19 23.70 10.92
N ASP A 140 3.97 23.41 11.39
CA ASP A 140 3.68 23.28 12.83
C ASP A 140 4.09 21.89 13.37
N PRO A 141 4.82 21.78 14.50
CA PRO A 141 5.14 20.49 15.12
C PRO A 141 3.95 19.67 15.65
N MET A 142 2.75 20.24 15.79
CA MET A 142 1.53 19.51 16.18
C MET A 142 0.78 18.93 14.95
N ASP A 143 1.09 19.42 13.75
CA ASP A 143 0.39 19.09 12.52
C ASP A 143 0.87 17.79 11.86
N VAL A 144 -0.05 17.10 11.18
CA VAL A 144 0.28 15.95 10.33
C VAL A 144 0.38 16.41 8.87
N PRO A 145 1.58 16.41 8.24
CA PRO A 145 1.76 16.90 6.88
C PRO A 145 1.22 15.92 5.82
N ILE A 146 0.51 16.47 4.85
CA ILE A 146 -0.21 15.74 3.79
C ILE A 146 0.78 15.40 2.67
N LYS A 147 1.36 14.20 2.78
CA LYS A 147 2.41 13.69 1.87
C LYS A 147 1.84 13.00 0.64
N LEU A 148 2.70 12.82 -0.37
CA LEU A 148 2.43 11.99 -1.54
C LEU A 148 2.43 10.52 -1.12
N GLY A 149 1.23 9.95 -0.96
CA GLY A 149 1.05 8.66 -0.30
C GLY A 149 -0.35 8.49 0.28
N THR A 150 -0.56 7.41 1.02
CA THR A 150 -1.79 7.18 1.81
C THR A 150 -1.79 8.06 3.06
N ASN A 151 -2.91 8.73 3.34
CA ASN A 151 -3.14 9.51 4.55
C ASN A 151 -4.29 8.86 5.32
N ILE A 152 -4.20 8.76 6.65
CA ILE A 152 -5.30 8.20 7.46
C ILE A 152 -6.16 9.34 8.00
N LEU A 153 -7.40 9.42 7.53
CA LEU A 153 -8.41 10.29 8.08
C LEU A 153 -9.15 9.63 9.25
N ILE A 154 -9.47 10.43 10.25
CA ILE A 154 -10.50 10.14 11.25
C ILE A 154 -11.62 11.17 11.12
N PHE A 155 -12.85 10.76 11.38
CA PHE A 155 -14.00 11.67 11.46
C PHE A 155 -14.83 11.36 12.71
N ALA A 156 -15.54 12.35 13.22
CA ALA A 156 -16.48 12.21 14.33
C ALA A 156 -17.56 13.30 14.28
N TYR A 157 -18.70 13.07 14.92
CA TYR A 157 -19.80 14.02 15.02
C TYR A 157 -20.65 13.78 16.27
N ASP A 158 -21.36 14.81 16.73
CA ASP A 158 -22.43 14.67 17.72
C ASP A 158 -23.81 14.77 17.04
N LEU A 159 -24.89 14.72 17.81
CA LEU A 159 -26.28 14.84 17.34
C LEU A 159 -27.06 15.95 18.05
N ASP A 160 -26.50 16.50 19.14
CA ASP A 160 -27.11 17.58 19.89
C ASP A 160 -26.61 18.92 19.35
N ASP A 161 -27.52 19.86 19.10
CA ASP A 161 -27.22 21.29 18.94
C ASP A 161 -26.80 21.87 20.29
N ILE A 162 -25.52 21.69 20.62
CA ILE A 162 -24.86 22.29 21.77
C ILE A 162 -23.61 23.00 21.26
N ASP A 163 -23.80 24.26 20.87
CA ASP A 163 -22.78 25.27 20.56
C ASP A 163 -21.52 25.12 21.46
N PRO A 164 -20.36 24.66 20.94
CA PRO A 164 -19.09 24.50 21.68
C PRO A 164 -18.48 25.78 22.28
N CYS A 165 -19.23 26.89 22.34
CA CYS A 165 -18.76 28.23 22.71
C CYS A 165 -19.67 29.00 23.70
N GLN A 166 -20.44 28.33 24.56
CA GLN A 166 -21.08 28.98 25.73
C GLN A 166 -20.54 28.44 27.07
N SER A 167 -19.45 29.06 27.54
CA SER A 167 -18.91 29.01 28.92
C SER A 167 -19.10 27.70 29.71
N LYS A 168 -18.20 26.72 29.48
CA LYS A 168 -18.16 25.38 30.13
C LYS A 168 -19.27 24.39 29.70
N LEU A 169 -19.36 24.14 28.40
CA LEU A 169 -19.54 22.76 27.91
C LEU A 169 -18.41 22.48 26.92
N ASP A 170 -17.81 21.29 27.05
CA ASP A 170 -16.78 20.80 26.14
C ASP A 170 -17.41 20.26 24.85
N ILE A 171 -16.60 20.07 23.80
CA ILE A 171 -16.94 19.16 22.69
C ILE A 171 -17.38 17.84 23.31
N LYS A 172 -18.68 17.53 23.19
CA LYS A 172 -19.29 16.35 23.79
C LYS A 172 -18.68 15.10 23.17
N TYR A 173 -18.62 14.02 23.95
CA TYR A 173 -18.13 12.75 23.44
C TYR A 173 -19.08 12.21 22.34
N HIS A 174 -18.50 11.84 21.20
CA HIS A 174 -19.21 11.35 20.01
C HIS A 174 -19.72 9.91 20.15
N ASP A 175 -19.35 9.17 21.19
CA ASP A 175 -19.65 7.74 21.33
C ASP A 175 -19.15 6.94 20.09
N ASP A 176 -20.02 6.15 19.48
CA ASP A 176 -19.76 5.39 18.25
C ASP A 176 -19.84 6.21 16.95
N ARG A 177 -20.22 7.50 17.00
CA ARG A 177 -20.43 8.38 15.83
C ARG A 177 -19.10 8.89 15.28
N ARG A 178 -18.30 7.95 14.77
CA ARG A 178 -16.92 8.17 14.34
C ARG A 178 -16.46 7.05 13.40
N GLY A 179 -15.45 7.35 12.58
CA GLY A 179 -14.79 6.33 11.79
C GLY A 179 -13.39 6.72 11.34
N THR A 180 -12.77 5.80 10.61
CA THR A 180 -11.42 5.92 10.07
C THR A 180 -11.45 5.55 8.58
N ARG A 181 -10.74 6.30 7.73
CA ARG A 181 -10.61 6.04 6.29
C ARG A 181 -9.15 6.24 5.87
N ILE A 182 -8.66 5.42 4.96
CA ILE A 182 -7.31 5.53 4.38
C ILE A 182 -7.49 6.06 2.96
N LEU A 183 -6.96 7.25 2.67
CA LEU A 183 -7.13 7.93 1.38
C LEU A 183 -5.81 8.50 0.86
N PRO A 184 -5.47 8.29 -0.42
CA PRO A 184 -4.35 8.95 -1.05
C PRO A 184 -4.74 10.39 -1.44
N LEU A 185 -4.95 11.28 -0.47
CA LEU A 185 -5.53 12.63 -0.70
C LEU A 185 -4.93 13.41 -1.86
N ARG A 186 -3.61 13.29 -2.09
CA ARG A 186 -2.86 13.97 -3.16
C ARG A 186 -2.69 13.13 -4.44
N SER A 187 -3.22 11.92 -4.48
CA SER A 187 -3.02 10.97 -5.59
C SER A 187 -4.24 10.10 -5.85
N TYR A 188 -5.41 10.57 -5.43
CA TYR A 188 -6.69 9.95 -5.77
C TYR A 188 -6.92 10.10 -7.28
N ALA A 189 -7.58 9.13 -7.90
CA ALA A 189 -7.92 9.25 -9.31
C ALA A 189 -9.06 10.25 -9.49
N ASP A 190 -9.01 11.04 -10.57
CA ASP A 190 -10.14 11.89 -10.96
C ASP A 190 -11.32 10.99 -11.32
N GLN A 191 -12.47 11.17 -10.66
CA GLN A 191 -13.64 10.32 -10.88
C GLN A 191 -14.23 10.60 -12.27
N PRO A 192 -14.18 9.65 -13.22
CA PRO A 192 -14.52 9.93 -14.61
C PRO A 192 -16.04 9.98 -14.80
N THR A 193 -16.54 11.08 -15.36
CA THR A 193 -17.94 11.18 -15.75
C THR A 193 -18.25 10.24 -16.93
N ASP A 194 -19.43 9.63 -16.96
CA ASP A 194 -19.84 8.78 -18.09
C ASP A 194 -19.87 9.57 -19.42
N GLU A 195 -20.06 10.89 -19.36
CA GLU A 195 -19.98 11.81 -20.50
C GLU A 195 -18.63 11.71 -21.25
N MET A 196 -17.52 11.53 -20.52
CA MET A 196 -16.18 11.42 -21.10
C MET A 196 -16.01 10.20 -22.01
N PHE A 197 -16.89 9.20 -21.88
CA PHE A 197 -16.88 7.98 -22.70
C PHE A 197 -17.94 7.96 -23.81
N VAL A 198 -18.80 8.97 -23.91
CA VAL A 198 -19.88 9.03 -24.90
C VAL A 198 -19.31 9.09 -26.33
N GLY A 199 -19.71 8.13 -27.17
CA GLY A 199 -19.29 8.04 -28.56
C GLY A 199 -17.90 7.42 -28.80
N LEU A 200 -17.20 6.96 -27.76
CA LEU A 200 -15.94 6.22 -27.93
C LEU A 200 -16.18 4.75 -28.32
N ASP A 201 -15.27 4.23 -29.16
CA ASP A 201 -15.14 2.81 -29.48
C ASP A 201 -14.58 2.05 -28.26
N PHE A 202 -15.06 0.83 -28.01
CA PHE A 202 -14.64 0.03 -26.84
C PHE A 202 -14.53 -1.47 -27.11
N VAL A 203 -13.65 -2.14 -26.38
CA VAL A 203 -13.40 -3.59 -26.45
C VAL A 203 -13.61 -4.21 -25.08
N ASP A 204 -14.43 -5.26 -25.00
CA ASP A 204 -14.65 -6.04 -23.79
C ASP A 204 -13.87 -7.37 -23.84
N PHE A 205 -13.00 -7.59 -22.86
CA PHE A 205 -12.41 -8.87 -22.52
C PHE A 205 -13.13 -9.37 -21.26
N ARG A 206 -14.08 -10.30 -21.38
CA ARG A 206 -14.93 -10.72 -20.27
C ARG A 206 -15.34 -12.18 -20.33
N PHE A 207 -15.67 -12.73 -19.17
CA PHE A 207 -16.31 -14.04 -19.07
C PHE A 207 -17.78 -13.95 -19.50
N ASP A 208 -18.32 -15.09 -19.92
CA ASP A 208 -19.72 -15.26 -20.30
C ASP A 208 -20.31 -16.39 -19.46
N ASN A 209 -21.01 -16.02 -18.38
CA ASN A 209 -21.70 -16.93 -17.45
C ASN A 209 -20.82 -18.12 -16.97
N HIS A 210 -19.52 -17.88 -16.75
CA HIS A 210 -18.53 -18.84 -16.30
C HIS A 210 -18.91 -19.44 -14.94
N ALA A 211 -18.69 -20.74 -14.74
CA ALA A 211 -18.97 -21.44 -13.49
C ALA A 211 -17.78 -21.37 -12.53
N VAL A 212 -17.85 -20.46 -11.54
CA VAL A 212 -16.74 -20.26 -10.59
C VAL A 212 -16.56 -21.50 -9.71
N PRO A 213 -15.35 -22.09 -9.61
CA PRO A 213 -15.08 -23.24 -8.77
C PRO A 213 -15.34 -23.00 -7.27
N SER A 214 -15.80 -24.05 -6.59
CA SER A 214 -15.97 -24.09 -5.13
C SER A 214 -14.66 -24.39 -4.40
N ALA A 215 -13.63 -23.60 -4.67
CA ALA A 215 -12.32 -23.64 -4.03
C ALA A 215 -12.01 -22.28 -3.39
N ASP A 216 -11.34 -22.33 -2.23
CA ASP A 216 -11.00 -21.20 -1.35
C ASP A 216 -10.41 -20.00 -2.12
N THR A 217 -9.33 -20.26 -2.86
CA THR A 217 -8.75 -19.36 -3.86
C THR A 217 -8.87 -20.02 -5.24
N THR A 218 -9.37 -19.29 -6.24
CA THR A 218 -9.30 -19.72 -7.64
C THR A 218 -8.66 -18.66 -8.52
N TYR A 219 -7.64 -19.06 -9.29
CA TYR A 219 -7.12 -18.29 -10.41
C TYR A 219 -7.64 -18.89 -11.72
N TYR A 220 -8.56 -18.19 -12.36
CA TYR A 220 -9.17 -18.62 -13.62
C TYR A 220 -8.70 -17.72 -14.77
N CYS A 221 -8.27 -18.33 -15.86
CA CYS A 221 -7.68 -17.66 -17.02
C CYS A 221 -8.49 -17.98 -18.28
N LYS A 222 -8.75 -16.95 -19.09
CA LYS A 222 -9.40 -17.08 -20.40
C LYS A 222 -8.63 -16.32 -21.46
N VAL A 223 -8.47 -16.95 -22.61
CA VAL A 223 -7.77 -16.39 -23.76
C VAL A 223 -8.75 -15.85 -24.79
N PHE A 224 -8.44 -14.67 -25.33
CA PHE A 224 -9.19 -13.99 -26.37
C PHE A 224 -8.29 -13.74 -27.57
N LYS A 225 -8.83 -13.93 -28.79
CA LYS A 225 -8.19 -13.39 -29.99
C LYS A 225 -8.18 -11.87 -29.92
N SER A 226 -7.05 -11.26 -30.26
CA SER A 226 -6.96 -9.82 -30.40
C SER A 226 -7.97 -9.30 -31.45
N PRO A 227 -8.80 -8.28 -31.14
CA PRO A 227 -9.78 -7.74 -32.06
C PRO A 227 -9.17 -7.21 -33.36
N SER A 228 -9.83 -7.48 -34.49
CA SER A 228 -9.45 -6.97 -35.81
C SER A 228 -9.34 -5.43 -35.88
N ARG A 229 -10.04 -4.70 -35.01
CA ARG A 229 -9.92 -3.23 -34.91
C ARG A 229 -8.56 -2.72 -34.41
N PHE A 230 -7.68 -3.62 -33.95
CA PHE A 230 -6.28 -3.30 -33.61
C PHE A 230 -5.33 -3.46 -34.82
N LEU A 231 -5.83 -3.82 -36.02
CA LEU A 231 -5.04 -3.86 -37.26
C LEU A 231 -4.42 -2.51 -37.62
N THR A 232 -4.93 -1.41 -37.06
CA THR A 232 -4.27 -0.10 -37.03
C THR A 232 -3.96 0.28 -35.58
N LYS A 233 -2.88 1.02 -35.36
CA LYS A 233 -2.54 1.49 -34.01
C LYS A 233 -3.65 2.42 -33.49
N ARG A 234 -4.16 2.11 -32.29
CA ARG A 234 -5.07 2.92 -31.48
C ARG A 234 -4.52 2.95 -30.05
N HIS A 235 -4.86 3.97 -29.27
CA HIS A 235 -4.58 3.97 -27.84
C HIS A 235 -5.86 3.68 -27.07
N ALA A 236 -5.81 2.72 -26.14
CA ALA A 236 -6.74 2.73 -25.02
C ALA A 236 -6.38 3.94 -24.14
N ILE A 237 -7.36 4.78 -23.82
CA ILE A 237 -7.19 6.00 -23.01
C ILE A 237 -7.76 5.86 -21.59
N ALA A 238 -8.54 4.80 -21.36
CA ALA A 238 -9.02 4.38 -20.06
C ALA A 238 -9.36 2.88 -20.10
N HIS A 239 -9.43 2.24 -18.93
CA HIS A 239 -10.04 0.93 -18.77
C HIS A 239 -11.14 0.96 -17.71
N LYS A 240 -12.16 0.11 -17.84
CA LYS A 240 -13.27 -0.05 -16.89
C LYS A 240 -13.48 -1.52 -16.58
N VAL A 241 -13.44 -1.89 -15.30
CA VAL A 241 -13.76 -3.24 -14.84
C VAL A 241 -15.26 -3.44 -14.87
N LEU A 242 -15.68 -4.48 -15.57
CA LEU A 242 -17.05 -4.93 -15.68
C LEU A 242 -17.27 -5.96 -14.58
N ILE A 243 -17.80 -5.54 -13.43
CA ILE A 243 -18.11 -6.43 -12.31
C ILE A 243 -19.52 -7.00 -12.48
N ASP A 244 -19.66 -8.32 -12.39
CA ASP A 244 -20.96 -8.98 -12.26
C ASP A 244 -21.56 -8.65 -10.89
N SER A 245 -22.71 -7.96 -10.85
CA SER A 245 -23.30 -7.44 -9.61
C SER A 245 -23.75 -8.52 -8.61
N ARG A 246 -23.74 -9.80 -9.02
CA ARG A 246 -23.94 -10.96 -8.15
C ARG A 246 -22.70 -11.32 -7.32
N ASN A 247 -21.52 -10.86 -7.75
CA ASN A 247 -20.20 -11.36 -7.34
C ASN A 247 -19.26 -10.25 -6.86
N THR A 248 -19.78 -9.09 -6.45
CA THR A 248 -18.97 -7.93 -5.99
C THR A 248 -17.96 -8.27 -4.90
N ASN A 249 -18.29 -9.24 -4.06
CA ASN A 249 -17.48 -9.66 -2.90
C ASN A 249 -16.66 -10.94 -3.19
N LEU A 250 -16.58 -11.36 -4.46
CA LEU A 250 -15.90 -12.59 -4.93
C LEU A 250 -14.63 -12.26 -5.74
N LEU A 251 -14.61 -11.11 -6.42
CA LEU A 251 -13.47 -10.62 -7.19
C LEU A 251 -12.45 -9.94 -6.26
N HIS A 252 -11.30 -10.57 -6.04
CA HIS A 252 -10.21 -9.92 -5.31
C HIS A 252 -9.33 -9.10 -6.28
N HIS A 253 -8.87 -9.69 -7.38
CA HIS A 253 -8.14 -8.95 -8.41
C HIS A 253 -8.31 -9.52 -9.81
N LEU A 254 -8.01 -8.70 -10.81
CA LEU A 254 -8.20 -9.01 -12.21
C LEU A 254 -7.08 -8.38 -13.04
N ASP A 255 -6.33 -9.22 -13.76
CA ASP A 255 -5.27 -8.81 -14.68
C ASP A 255 -5.67 -9.09 -16.13
N LEU A 256 -5.21 -8.25 -17.05
CA LEU A 256 -5.21 -8.52 -18.49
C LEU A 256 -3.76 -8.54 -18.99
N PHE A 257 -3.37 -9.57 -19.72
CA PHE A 257 -2.04 -9.75 -20.30
C PHE A 257 -2.09 -9.78 -21.82
N GLU A 258 -1.00 -9.35 -22.45
CA GLU A 258 -0.70 -9.57 -23.87
C GLU A 258 0.15 -10.84 -24.05
N CYS A 259 -0.28 -11.77 -24.91
CA CYS A 259 0.49 -12.97 -25.28
C CYS A 259 1.51 -12.68 -26.39
N SER A 260 2.59 -13.45 -26.47
CA SER A 260 3.61 -13.26 -27.51
C SER A 260 3.21 -13.88 -28.86
N SER A 261 3.89 -13.49 -29.94
CA SER A 261 3.71 -14.09 -31.27
C SER A 261 4.27 -15.52 -31.41
N LYS A 262 4.89 -16.08 -30.37
CA LYS A 262 5.30 -17.50 -30.32
C LYS A 262 4.19 -18.41 -29.78
N ASP A 263 3.20 -17.84 -29.09
CA ASP A 263 2.04 -18.54 -28.55
C ASP A 263 0.96 -18.67 -29.65
N VAL A 264 1.28 -19.37 -30.74
CA VAL A 264 0.36 -19.57 -31.87
C VAL A 264 -0.71 -20.60 -31.50
N LEU A 265 -1.80 -20.12 -30.91
CA LEU A 265 -2.99 -20.90 -30.60
C LEU A 265 -3.83 -21.18 -31.85
N ASP A 266 -4.66 -22.21 -31.75
CA ASP A 266 -5.77 -22.46 -32.66
C ASP A 266 -6.95 -21.53 -32.32
N ASP A 267 -7.33 -20.66 -33.26
CA ASP A 267 -8.50 -19.77 -33.14
C ASP A 267 -9.81 -20.49 -32.80
N ALA A 268 -9.94 -21.77 -33.21
CA ALA A 268 -11.15 -22.55 -32.95
C ALA A 268 -11.24 -23.07 -31.51
N ASN A 269 -10.12 -23.09 -30.76
CA ASN A 269 -10.00 -23.73 -29.44
C ASN A 269 -9.14 -22.90 -28.47
N LEU A 270 -9.49 -21.62 -28.28
CA LEU A 270 -8.81 -20.75 -27.32
C LEU A 270 -8.96 -21.27 -25.87
N PRO A 271 -7.87 -21.38 -25.08
CA PRO A 271 -7.94 -21.92 -23.71
C PRO A 271 -8.79 -21.10 -22.73
N ASP A 272 -9.53 -21.83 -21.88
CA ASP A 272 -10.37 -21.32 -20.79
C ASP A 272 -10.31 -22.34 -19.63
N GLY A 273 -9.96 -21.93 -18.41
CA GLY A 273 -9.58 -22.89 -17.36
C GLY A 273 -8.79 -22.33 -16.17
N ILE A 274 -8.29 -23.22 -15.30
CA ILE A 274 -7.40 -22.83 -14.19
C ILE A 274 -6.08 -22.30 -14.77
N CYS A 275 -5.61 -21.17 -14.27
CA CYS A 275 -4.45 -20.48 -14.83
C CYS A 275 -3.18 -21.33 -14.88
N ASP A 276 -2.91 -22.17 -13.88
CA ASP A 276 -1.69 -22.97 -13.84
C ASP A 276 -1.68 -24.13 -14.87
N ASP A 277 -2.86 -24.66 -15.23
CA ASP A 277 -3.00 -25.64 -16.31
C ASP A 277 -2.73 -24.97 -17.67
N ILE A 278 -3.27 -23.76 -17.89
CA ILE A 278 -3.09 -22.98 -19.13
C ILE A 278 -1.65 -22.49 -19.28
N LEU A 279 -1.07 -21.88 -18.24
CA LEU A 279 0.28 -21.31 -18.25
C LEU A 279 1.38 -22.38 -18.38
N THR A 280 1.07 -23.64 -18.05
CA THR A 280 1.95 -24.77 -18.36
C THR A 280 2.20 -24.91 -19.87
N GLY A 281 1.20 -24.57 -20.70
CA GLY A 281 1.34 -24.45 -22.17
C GLY A 281 1.67 -23.04 -22.68
N MET A 282 1.30 -21.98 -21.95
CA MET A 282 1.31 -20.58 -22.42
C MET A 282 2.26 -19.66 -21.61
N ARG A 283 3.52 -20.08 -21.48
CA ARG A 283 4.52 -19.44 -20.60
C ARG A 283 4.86 -17.97 -20.91
N MET A 284 4.54 -17.48 -22.11
CA MET A 284 4.86 -16.11 -22.54
C MET A 284 3.66 -15.15 -22.41
N CYS A 285 2.51 -15.61 -21.93
CA CYS A 285 1.32 -14.78 -21.66
C CYS A 285 1.26 -14.21 -20.23
N SER A 286 2.29 -14.44 -19.39
CA SER A 286 2.29 -14.06 -17.97
C SER A 286 3.28 -12.94 -17.61
N SER A 287 3.97 -12.34 -18.58
CA SER A 287 4.94 -11.26 -18.37
C SER A 287 4.39 -9.88 -18.70
N ASN A 288 3.63 -9.75 -19.79
CA ASN A 288 3.25 -8.46 -20.35
C ASN A 288 1.87 -8.02 -19.85
N VAL A 289 1.83 -7.40 -18.67
CA VAL A 289 0.59 -6.83 -18.11
C VAL A 289 0.13 -5.65 -19.00
N ALA A 290 -1.08 -5.79 -19.57
CA ALA A 290 -1.76 -4.74 -20.33
C ALA A 290 -2.56 -3.79 -19.42
N THR A 291 -3.14 -4.31 -18.33
CA THR A 291 -3.56 -3.55 -17.13
C THR A 291 -3.94 -4.51 -16.00
N SER A 292 -4.06 -4.00 -14.77
CA SER A 292 -4.53 -4.72 -13.59
C SER A 292 -5.51 -3.86 -12.77
N TRP A 293 -6.41 -4.53 -12.03
CA TRP A 293 -7.29 -3.95 -11.01
C TRP A 293 -7.34 -4.87 -9.79
N ALA A 294 -7.50 -4.29 -8.59
CA ALA A 294 -7.64 -5.01 -7.33
C ALA A 294 -8.74 -4.40 -6.46
N ILE A 295 -9.22 -5.15 -5.47
CA ILE A 295 -10.32 -4.77 -4.59
C ILE A 295 -10.12 -3.38 -3.95
N GLY A 296 -11.21 -2.61 -3.91
CA GLY A 296 -11.22 -1.22 -3.45
C GLY A 296 -10.84 -0.19 -4.51
N ALA A 297 -10.10 -0.57 -5.56
CA ALA A 297 -9.81 0.35 -6.66
C ALA A 297 -11.08 0.75 -7.43
N ASP A 298 -11.10 1.98 -7.93
CA ASP A 298 -12.19 2.49 -8.75
C ASP A 298 -12.46 1.59 -9.97
N SER A 299 -13.75 1.44 -10.30
CA SER A 299 -14.16 0.62 -11.44
C SER A 299 -13.59 1.11 -12.78
N THR A 300 -13.12 2.35 -12.87
CA THR A 300 -12.64 2.98 -14.10
C THR A 300 -11.36 3.75 -13.86
N THR A 301 -10.27 3.40 -14.55
CA THR A 301 -8.99 4.12 -14.51
C THR A 301 -8.77 4.88 -15.81
N VAL A 302 -8.50 6.19 -15.72
CA VAL A 302 -8.16 7.04 -16.86
C VAL A 302 -6.63 7.16 -16.97
N TYR A 303 -6.10 7.06 -18.20
CA TYR A 303 -4.68 7.28 -18.47
C TYR A 303 -4.40 8.77 -18.76
N PRO A 304 -3.21 9.31 -18.45
CA PRO A 304 -2.88 10.73 -18.61
C PRO A 304 -2.89 11.18 -20.07
N GLU A 305 -3.13 12.47 -20.33
CA GLU A 305 -3.36 12.99 -21.68
C GLU A 305 -2.19 12.77 -22.65
N GLU A 306 -0.97 12.72 -22.13
CA GLU A 306 0.26 12.49 -22.89
C GLU A 306 0.41 11.05 -23.39
N ALA A 307 -0.25 10.07 -22.75
CA ALA A 307 0.00 8.65 -23.01
C ALA A 307 -1.25 7.75 -22.99
N GLY A 308 -1.20 6.64 -23.73
CA GLY A 308 -2.23 5.60 -23.66
C GLY A 308 -1.66 4.22 -23.91
N TYR A 309 -2.35 3.17 -23.46
CA TYR A 309 -1.91 1.80 -23.72
C TYR A 309 -2.11 1.49 -25.21
N ALA A 310 -1.01 1.19 -25.90
CA ALA A 310 -0.98 1.12 -27.36
C ALA A 310 -1.37 -0.27 -27.88
N VAL A 311 -2.56 -0.37 -28.47
CA VAL A 311 -3.00 -1.57 -29.19
C VAL A 311 -2.67 -1.39 -30.68
N THR A 312 -1.94 -2.34 -31.26
CA THR A 312 -1.25 -2.17 -32.57
C THR A 312 -1.42 -3.37 -33.50
N SER A 313 -1.01 -3.25 -34.76
CA SER A 313 -1.00 -4.36 -35.73
C SER A 313 -0.03 -5.49 -35.35
N ALA A 314 1.00 -5.19 -34.56
CA ALA A 314 1.85 -6.21 -33.93
C ALA A 314 1.11 -6.98 -32.81
N ILE A 315 -0.06 -6.48 -32.38
CA ILE A 315 -0.95 -7.04 -31.37
C ILE A 315 -2.25 -7.58 -31.97
N SER A 316 -2.73 -7.12 -33.13
CA SER A 316 -3.92 -7.66 -33.82
C SER A 316 -3.81 -9.14 -34.18
N ASN A 317 -2.58 -9.65 -34.29
CA ASN A 317 -2.26 -11.05 -34.60
C ASN A 317 -1.74 -11.83 -33.37
N LYS A 318 -1.89 -11.25 -32.16
CA LYS A 318 -1.60 -11.89 -30.87
C LYS A 318 -2.90 -12.29 -30.16
N TYR A 319 -2.76 -12.79 -28.95
CA TYR A 319 -3.86 -13.09 -28.03
C TYR A 319 -3.79 -12.18 -26.80
N PHE A 320 -4.92 -11.97 -26.13
CA PHE A 320 -4.98 -11.43 -24.78
C PHE A 320 -5.42 -12.52 -23.82
N MET A 321 -4.85 -12.56 -22.61
CA MET A 321 -5.28 -13.47 -21.55
C MET A 321 -5.78 -12.65 -20.37
N ILE A 322 -7.04 -12.82 -19.99
CA ILE A 322 -7.54 -12.28 -18.73
C ILE A 322 -7.30 -13.32 -17.62
N LYS A 323 -6.94 -12.86 -16.43
CA LYS A 323 -6.73 -13.67 -15.22
C LYS A 323 -7.60 -13.07 -14.12
N ILE A 324 -8.60 -13.80 -13.67
CA ILE A 324 -9.45 -13.41 -12.53
C ILE A 324 -9.02 -14.20 -11.29
N HIS A 325 -8.77 -13.49 -10.19
CA HIS A 325 -8.63 -14.07 -8.86
C HIS A 325 -9.98 -14.00 -8.15
N TYR A 326 -10.61 -15.15 -8.00
CA TYR A 326 -11.79 -15.33 -7.16
C TYR A 326 -11.37 -15.77 -5.75
N ASP A 327 -11.85 -15.04 -4.75
CA ASP A 327 -11.71 -15.36 -3.33
C ASP A 327 -13.06 -15.86 -2.80
N ASN A 328 -13.16 -17.16 -2.53
CA ASN A 328 -14.39 -17.85 -2.18
C ASN A 328 -14.21 -18.64 -0.86
N PRO A 329 -13.91 -17.97 0.27
CA PRO A 329 -13.56 -18.62 1.54
C PRO A 329 -14.76 -19.33 2.20
N ARG A 330 -15.97 -19.11 1.66
CA ARG A 330 -17.20 -19.83 2.03
C ARG A 330 -17.43 -21.11 1.21
N LEU A 331 -16.54 -21.43 0.26
CA LEU A 331 -16.60 -22.58 -0.65
C LEU A 331 -17.94 -22.69 -1.39
N THR A 332 -18.51 -21.54 -1.75
CA THR A 332 -19.84 -21.43 -2.34
C THR A 332 -19.91 -22.16 -3.68
N SER A 333 -21.03 -22.83 -3.95
CA SER A 333 -21.24 -23.63 -5.17
C SER A 333 -22.31 -23.05 -6.08
N ASN A 334 -22.25 -23.42 -7.35
CA ASN A 334 -23.12 -22.93 -8.43
C ASN A 334 -23.03 -21.41 -8.69
N LEU A 335 -21.94 -20.77 -8.22
CA LEU A 335 -21.61 -19.39 -8.57
C LEU A 335 -21.42 -19.24 -10.08
N ARG A 336 -21.86 -18.09 -10.62
CA ARG A 336 -21.82 -17.78 -12.04
C ARG A 336 -21.34 -16.36 -12.25
N ASP A 337 -20.31 -16.18 -13.07
CA ASP A 337 -19.65 -14.89 -13.27
C ASP A 337 -19.50 -14.51 -14.75
N SER A 338 -19.62 -13.22 -15.03
CA SER A 338 -19.50 -12.66 -16.37
C SER A 338 -18.58 -11.44 -16.38
N SER A 339 -17.64 -11.37 -15.43
CA SER A 339 -16.82 -10.18 -15.17
C SER A 339 -15.67 -10.03 -16.17
N GLY A 340 -15.05 -8.85 -16.23
CA GLY A 340 -13.97 -8.57 -17.19
C GLY A 340 -13.43 -7.15 -17.18
N ILE A 341 -12.67 -6.80 -18.22
CA ILE A 341 -12.19 -5.44 -18.52
C ILE A 341 -12.80 -4.95 -19.83
N ARG A 342 -13.19 -3.68 -19.84
CA ARG A 342 -13.40 -2.85 -21.03
C ARG A 342 -12.20 -1.93 -21.25
N PHE A 343 -11.69 -1.84 -22.47
CA PHE A 343 -10.83 -0.74 -22.92
C PHE A 343 -11.65 0.28 -23.70
N TYR A 344 -11.53 1.57 -23.37
CA TYR A 344 -12.05 2.68 -24.17
C TYR A 344 -10.96 3.21 -25.09
N LEU A 345 -11.22 3.24 -26.40
CA LEU A 345 -10.26 3.59 -27.43
C LEU A 345 -10.38 5.06 -27.83
N GLY A 346 -9.29 5.81 -27.70
CA GLY A 346 -9.21 7.20 -28.15
C GLY A 346 -9.42 7.31 -29.67
N ASN A 347 -10.01 8.43 -30.09
CA ASN A 347 -10.20 8.73 -31.51
C ASN A 347 -8.87 9.09 -32.19
N GLU A 348 -7.95 9.71 -31.44
CA GLU A 348 -6.60 10.07 -31.87
C GLU A 348 -5.53 9.33 -31.06
N LEU A 349 -4.28 9.37 -31.54
CA LEU A 349 -3.13 8.84 -30.81
C LEU A 349 -2.55 9.90 -29.89
N ARG A 350 -2.38 9.56 -28.61
CA ARG A 350 -1.63 10.37 -27.65
C ARG A 350 -0.12 10.30 -27.96
N GLN A 351 0.64 11.26 -27.44
CA GLN A 351 2.06 11.45 -27.80
C GLN A 351 2.95 10.22 -27.50
N TYR A 352 2.64 9.48 -26.42
CA TYR A 352 3.44 8.34 -25.97
C TYR A 352 2.63 7.08 -25.73
N ASP A 353 3.34 5.96 -25.71
CA ASP A 353 2.84 4.63 -25.39
C ASP A 353 3.07 4.39 -23.89
N LEU A 354 1.99 4.04 -23.17
CA LEU A 354 2.01 3.73 -21.75
C LEU A 354 2.45 2.27 -21.53
N SER A 355 3.31 2.05 -20.53
CA SER A 355 3.75 0.73 -20.08
C SER A 355 3.72 0.62 -18.55
N TYR A 356 3.98 -0.57 -18.01
CA TYR A 356 4.01 -0.86 -16.58
C TYR A 356 5.39 -1.36 -16.13
N LEU A 357 5.78 -0.99 -14.91
CA LEU A 357 7.03 -1.36 -14.25
C LEU A 357 6.75 -1.87 -12.83
N VAL A 358 7.12 -3.12 -12.54
CA VAL A 358 6.92 -3.72 -11.20
C VAL A 358 8.23 -3.78 -10.42
N PHE A 359 8.23 -3.21 -9.21
CA PHE A 359 9.26 -3.44 -8.19
C PHE A 359 8.71 -4.31 -7.04
N GLY A 360 9.58 -5.00 -6.31
CA GLY A 360 9.18 -5.81 -5.16
C GLY A 360 9.97 -7.10 -5.00
N THR A 361 9.36 -8.13 -4.44
CA THR A 361 9.93 -9.50 -4.41
C THR A 361 9.09 -10.48 -5.21
N LEU A 362 9.67 -11.64 -5.53
CA LEU A 362 8.86 -12.76 -6.04
C LEU A 362 7.90 -13.27 -4.95
N SER A 363 6.70 -13.69 -5.35
CA SER A 363 5.67 -14.25 -4.45
C SER A 363 5.83 -15.77 -4.32
N SER A 364 6.82 -16.21 -3.54
CA SER A 364 7.09 -17.63 -3.28
C SER A 364 7.70 -17.88 -1.88
N PRO A 365 7.64 -19.10 -1.32
CA PRO A 365 8.19 -19.41 0.01
C PRO A 365 9.70 -19.15 0.13
N ALA A 366 10.45 -19.23 -0.97
CA ALA A 366 11.88 -18.91 -1.03
C ALA A 366 12.18 -17.39 -1.11
N SER A 367 11.15 -16.55 -1.14
CA SER A 367 11.26 -15.10 -1.33
C SER A 367 10.58 -14.30 -0.21
N LEU A 368 9.47 -14.82 0.32
CA LEU A 368 8.74 -14.30 1.47
C LEU A 368 8.42 -15.45 2.42
N ALA A 369 8.80 -15.27 3.69
CA ALA A 369 8.56 -16.20 4.78
C ALA A 369 8.47 -15.37 6.07
N ILE A 370 7.27 -14.87 6.36
CA ILE A 370 6.98 -13.88 7.40
C ILE A 370 6.59 -14.63 8.68
N PRO A 371 7.36 -14.51 9.77
CA PRO A 371 7.15 -15.30 10.97
C PRO A 371 5.86 -14.91 11.71
N PRO A 372 5.21 -15.82 12.46
CA PRO A 372 4.04 -15.49 13.27
C PRO A 372 4.38 -14.56 14.44
N ASN A 373 3.36 -13.89 14.97
CA ASN A 373 3.45 -12.97 16.11
C ASN A 373 4.42 -11.78 15.94
N ALA A 374 4.80 -11.42 14.70
CA ALA A 374 5.55 -10.19 14.45
C ALA A 374 4.62 -8.97 14.49
N GLU A 375 4.97 -7.96 15.29
CA GLU A 375 4.26 -6.68 15.29
C GLU A 375 4.54 -5.89 14.01
N GLN A 376 5.81 -5.86 13.59
CA GLN A 376 6.26 -5.46 12.27
C GLN A 376 7.33 -6.44 11.77
N PHE A 377 7.27 -6.83 10.51
CA PHE A 377 8.31 -7.57 9.79
C PHE A 377 8.57 -6.88 8.45
N ILE A 378 9.84 -6.59 8.17
CA ILE A 378 10.28 -5.75 7.06
C ILE A 378 10.90 -6.62 5.97
N VAL A 379 10.38 -6.51 4.75
CA VAL A 379 11.00 -7.07 3.56
C VAL A 379 11.40 -5.93 2.63
N ASP A 380 12.70 -5.66 2.57
CA ASP A 380 13.29 -4.79 1.56
C ASP A 380 13.57 -5.55 0.25
N SER A 381 13.58 -4.79 -0.85
CA SER A 381 14.00 -5.18 -2.19
C SER A 381 14.77 -4.02 -2.83
N TYR A 382 15.73 -4.31 -3.71
CA TYR A 382 16.61 -3.31 -4.31
C TYR A 382 16.79 -3.55 -5.81
N CYS A 383 16.64 -2.49 -6.60
CA CYS A 383 16.90 -2.47 -8.03
C CYS A 383 18.16 -1.63 -8.31
N PRO A 384 19.18 -2.18 -8.98
CA PRO A 384 20.49 -1.56 -9.13
C PRO A 384 20.54 -0.54 -10.27
N PRO A 385 21.52 0.39 -10.30
CA PRO A 385 21.67 1.36 -11.39
C PRO A 385 22.03 0.71 -12.74
N GLU A 386 22.47 -0.54 -12.74
CA GLU A 386 22.60 -1.40 -13.92
C GLU A 386 21.25 -1.64 -14.65
N ALA A 387 20.12 -1.64 -13.93
CA ALA A 387 18.81 -1.92 -14.50
C ALA A 387 18.25 -0.72 -15.30
N THR A 388 18.48 0.51 -14.85
CA THR A 388 18.06 1.72 -15.57
C THR A 388 19.04 2.14 -16.68
N ARG A 389 20.26 1.58 -16.73
CA ARG A 389 21.34 1.98 -17.63
C ARG A 389 20.96 2.06 -19.12
N ASN A 390 19.98 1.26 -19.55
CA ASN A 390 19.54 1.18 -20.94
C ASN A 390 18.28 2.02 -21.25
N LEU A 391 17.73 2.74 -20.27
CA LEU A 391 16.64 3.68 -20.50
C LEU A 391 17.04 4.79 -21.50
N PRO A 392 16.08 5.44 -22.18
CA PRO A 392 16.37 6.60 -23.02
C PRO A 392 17.14 7.69 -22.26
N ALA A 393 18.09 8.35 -22.92
CA ALA A 393 18.84 9.47 -22.34
C ALA A 393 17.94 10.66 -21.93
N SER A 394 16.75 10.76 -22.51
CA SER A 394 15.70 11.70 -22.11
C SER A 394 15.06 11.37 -20.75
N GLY A 395 15.23 10.14 -20.26
CA GLY A 395 14.49 9.56 -19.14
C GLY A 395 13.10 9.01 -19.51
N ILE A 396 12.47 8.35 -18.55
CA ILE A 396 11.05 7.97 -18.54
C ILE A 396 10.32 8.69 -17.38
N ASN A 397 9.00 8.77 -17.46
CA ASN A 397 8.16 9.48 -16.49
C ASN A 397 7.13 8.51 -15.90
N ILE A 398 7.20 8.30 -14.58
CA ILE A 398 6.27 7.49 -13.78
C ILE A 398 5.04 8.35 -13.47
N VAL A 399 3.82 7.83 -13.66
CA VAL A 399 2.57 8.61 -13.60
C VAL A 399 1.44 8.02 -12.76
N SER A 400 1.48 6.73 -12.43
CA SER A 400 0.65 6.18 -11.35
C SER A 400 1.39 5.09 -10.56
N ALA A 401 0.89 4.80 -9.36
CA ALA A 401 1.42 3.78 -8.46
C ALA A 401 0.31 2.89 -7.90
N LEU A 402 0.53 1.58 -7.90
CA LEU A 402 -0.36 0.55 -7.39
C LEU A 402 0.43 -0.38 -6.44
N PRO A 403 0.39 -0.14 -5.11
CA PRO A 403 0.96 -1.06 -4.13
C PRO A 403 0.07 -2.31 -4.00
N HIS A 404 0.67 -3.49 -3.82
CA HIS A 404 -0.05 -4.75 -3.65
C HIS A 404 0.68 -5.73 -2.71
N THR A 405 -0.06 -6.17 -1.69
CA THR A 405 0.22 -7.28 -0.76
C THR A 405 -1.09 -8.03 -0.50
N HIS A 406 -1.07 -9.05 0.35
CA HIS A 406 -2.28 -9.66 0.92
C HIS A 406 -2.56 -9.12 2.34
N LEU A 407 -3.32 -9.88 3.15
CA LEU A 407 -3.95 -9.50 4.42
C LEU A 407 -3.01 -9.04 5.54
N GLN A 408 -1.71 -9.36 5.47
CA GLN A 408 -0.75 -9.04 6.52
C GLN A 408 0.07 -7.79 6.22
N GLY A 409 0.07 -7.30 4.98
CA GLY A 409 0.74 -6.05 4.63
C GLY A 409 0.08 -4.84 5.31
N ILE A 410 0.91 -3.97 5.87
CA ILE A 410 0.50 -2.72 6.53
C ILE A 410 1.18 -1.48 5.95
N SER A 411 2.27 -1.64 5.17
CA SER A 411 2.88 -0.56 4.40
C SER A 411 3.63 -1.08 3.17
N VAL A 412 3.59 -0.31 2.08
CA VAL A 412 4.37 -0.51 0.85
C VAL A 412 4.90 0.83 0.35
N TRP A 413 6.21 0.94 0.10
CA TRP A 413 6.79 2.14 -0.51
C TRP A 413 7.96 1.84 -1.43
N THR A 414 8.23 2.75 -2.37
CA THR A 414 9.41 2.72 -3.23
C THR A 414 10.09 4.09 -3.25
N LYS A 415 11.41 4.12 -3.00
CA LYS A 415 12.28 5.30 -3.07
C LYS A 415 13.10 5.29 -4.36
N LEU A 416 13.19 6.46 -4.98
CA LEU A 416 14.14 6.76 -6.06
C LEU A 416 15.49 7.15 -5.47
N ILE A 417 16.55 6.46 -5.88
CA ILE A 417 17.93 6.69 -5.43
C ILE A 417 18.76 7.16 -6.63
N ARG A 418 19.44 8.30 -6.49
CA ARG A 418 20.29 8.89 -7.52
C ARG A 418 21.64 9.22 -6.91
N ASN A 419 22.74 8.81 -7.53
CA ASN A 419 24.11 9.00 -7.01
C ASN A 419 24.32 8.49 -5.56
N ASN A 420 23.64 7.41 -5.17
CA ASN A 420 23.62 6.81 -3.82
C ASN A 420 22.93 7.62 -2.71
N THR A 421 22.14 8.65 -3.06
CA THR A 421 21.24 9.36 -2.14
C THR A 421 19.78 9.16 -2.59
N ALA A 422 18.87 8.89 -1.65
CA ALA A 422 17.44 8.86 -1.93
C ALA A 422 16.94 10.29 -2.20
N VAL A 423 16.23 10.49 -3.31
CA VAL A 423 15.77 11.81 -3.77
C VAL A 423 14.32 12.06 -3.37
N GLN A 424 13.46 11.06 -3.56
CA GLN A 424 12.04 11.10 -3.22
C GLN A 424 11.45 9.68 -3.15
N TYR A 425 10.25 9.56 -2.57
CA TYR A 425 9.38 8.42 -2.88
C TYR A 425 8.87 8.52 -4.33
N LEU A 426 8.67 7.38 -4.97
CA LEU A 426 7.77 7.26 -6.12
C LEU A 426 6.32 7.30 -5.62
N PHE A 427 6.04 6.52 -4.57
CA PHE A 427 4.81 6.55 -3.78
C PHE A 427 5.07 5.93 -2.39
N ASN A 428 4.30 6.34 -1.39
CA ASN A 428 4.42 5.90 0.01
C ASN A 428 3.06 5.48 0.58
N ALA A 429 2.70 4.19 0.49
CA ALA A 429 1.61 3.64 1.27
C ALA A 429 2.11 3.33 2.69
N GLU A 430 2.24 4.35 3.53
CA GLU A 430 2.63 4.20 4.95
C GLU A 430 1.52 3.55 5.79
N ALA A 431 0.27 3.72 5.35
CA ALA A 431 -0.89 3.00 5.84
C ALA A 431 -1.53 2.26 4.64
N PHE A 432 -1.09 1.03 4.39
CA PHE A 432 -1.69 0.16 3.40
C PHE A 432 -2.90 -0.58 3.99
N ASP A 433 -3.94 -0.77 3.19
CA ASP A 433 -5.08 -1.62 3.49
C ASP A 433 -5.39 -2.50 2.28
N PHE A 434 -5.40 -3.81 2.51
CA PHE A 434 -5.74 -4.85 1.52
C PHE A 434 -7.06 -4.59 0.79
N ASN A 435 -8.03 -3.93 1.43
CA ASN A 435 -9.35 -3.67 0.88
C ASN A 435 -9.41 -2.41 0.00
N HIS A 436 -8.30 -1.68 -0.15
CA HIS A 436 -8.25 -0.32 -0.71
C HIS A 436 -7.04 -0.14 -1.66
N GLN A 437 -6.91 -1.02 -2.65
CA GLN A 437 -5.74 -1.10 -3.54
C GLN A 437 -5.86 -0.19 -4.79
N PHE A 438 -6.11 1.12 -4.57
CA PHE A 438 -6.30 2.11 -5.64
C PHE A 438 -5.08 2.24 -6.59
N ALA A 439 -5.35 2.56 -7.86
CA ALA A 439 -4.34 3.04 -8.81
C ALA A 439 -4.11 4.55 -8.59
N ASN A 440 -3.09 4.90 -7.80
CA ASN A 440 -2.83 6.26 -7.34
C ASN A 440 -2.25 7.13 -8.47
N ARG A 441 -2.96 8.15 -8.94
CA ARG A 441 -2.49 9.10 -9.97
C ARG A 441 -1.48 10.08 -9.36
N LEU A 442 -0.30 10.25 -9.97
CA LEU A 442 0.68 11.21 -9.47
C LEU A 442 0.38 12.61 -10.03
N PRO A 443 0.32 13.68 -9.21
CA PRO A 443 0.04 15.05 -9.68
C PRO A 443 1.05 15.59 -10.68
N THR A 444 2.30 15.15 -10.54
CA THR A 444 3.42 15.50 -11.42
C THR A 444 4.15 14.22 -11.80
N PRO A 445 4.39 13.93 -13.08
CA PRO A 445 5.16 12.76 -13.50
C PRO A 445 6.56 12.73 -12.88
N ILE A 446 6.93 11.63 -12.22
CA ILE A 446 8.24 11.48 -11.55
C ILE A 446 9.25 10.95 -12.55
N LYS A 447 10.36 11.67 -12.72
CA LYS A 447 11.28 11.43 -13.83
C LYS A 447 12.51 10.60 -13.44
N ILE A 448 12.66 9.48 -14.14
CA ILE A 448 13.72 8.48 -13.99
C ILE A 448 14.74 8.64 -15.13
N TYR A 449 16.02 8.58 -14.81
CA TYR A 449 17.14 8.67 -15.75
C TYR A 449 18.01 7.41 -15.73
N PRO A 450 18.83 7.17 -16.78
CA PRO A 450 19.79 6.07 -16.78
C PRO A 450 20.82 6.21 -15.65
N GLY A 451 20.98 5.16 -14.83
CA GLY A 451 21.85 5.16 -13.66
C GLY A 451 21.13 5.46 -12.33
N ASP A 452 19.82 5.71 -12.34
CA ASP A 452 19.00 5.69 -11.12
C ASP A 452 18.82 4.27 -10.57
N ALA A 453 18.69 4.15 -9.26
CA ALA A 453 18.42 2.91 -8.53
C ALA A 453 17.14 3.03 -7.70
N PHE A 454 16.62 1.92 -7.18
CA PHE A 454 15.39 1.91 -6.39
C PHE A 454 15.50 1.02 -5.15
N ALA A 455 14.90 1.46 -4.05
CA ALA A 455 14.64 0.62 -2.88
C ALA A 455 13.13 0.53 -2.66
N THR A 456 12.60 -0.69 -2.57
CA THR A 456 11.18 -0.97 -2.29
C THR A 456 11.07 -1.73 -0.97
N ARG A 457 10.14 -1.35 -0.12
CA ARG A 457 9.87 -1.99 1.16
C ARG A 457 8.40 -2.41 1.23
N CYS A 458 8.17 -3.63 1.73
CA CYS A 458 6.90 -4.04 2.28
C CYS A 458 7.06 -4.30 3.79
N ILE A 459 6.09 -3.86 4.59
CA ILE A 459 6.04 -4.10 6.03
C ILE A 459 4.77 -4.88 6.34
N TYR A 460 4.91 -5.95 7.13
CA TYR A 460 3.83 -6.86 7.49
C TYR A 460 3.59 -6.90 9.00
N SER A 461 2.36 -7.19 9.42
CA SER A 461 2.02 -7.55 10.80
C SER A 461 1.36 -8.92 10.84
N THR A 462 1.88 -9.81 11.68
CA THR A 462 1.40 -11.19 11.88
C THR A 462 1.04 -11.45 13.35
N LYS A 463 0.80 -10.39 14.12
CA LYS A 463 0.36 -10.39 15.53
C LYS A 463 -0.86 -11.28 15.82
N ASN A 464 -1.68 -11.53 14.80
CA ASN A 464 -2.90 -12.37 14.87
C ASN A 464 -2.72 -13.76 14.19
N LYS A 465 -1.50 -14.16 13.82
CA LYS A 465 -1.17 -15.45 13.19
C LYS A 465 -0.33 -16.31 14.13
N ASN A 466 -0.69 -17.59 14.25
CA ASN A 466 0.03 -18.57 15.07
C ASN A 466 1.08 -19.38 14.28
N ASP A 467 1.07 -19.30 12.95
CA ASP A 467 1.93 -20.04 12.03
C ASP A 467 2.54 -19.09 10.98
N ILE A 468 3.61 -19.51 10.32
CA ILE A 468 4.34 -18.70 9.32
C ILE A 468 3.46 -18.39 8.11
N THR A 469 3.55 -17.14 7.63
CA THR A 469 2.89 -16.69 6.40
C THR A 469 3.90 -16.69 5.26
N LEU A 470 3.67 -17.46 4.21
CA LEU A 470 4.62 -17.70 3.13
C LEU A 470 4.26 -16.90 1.87
N GLY A 471 5.25 -16.61 1.02
CA GLY A 471 5.02 -16.02 -0.29
C GLY A 471 4.24 -16.96 -1.19
N GLY A 472 3.18 -16.46 -1.82
CA GLY A 472 2.30 -17.33 -2.62
C GLY A 472 1.19 -16.56 -3.32
N LYS A 473 0.09 -17.26 -3.61
CA LYS A 473 -1.01 -16.74 -4.45
C LYS A 473 -2.35 -16.61 -3.71
N ARG A 474 -2.57 -17.39 -2.65
CA ARG A 474 -3.81 -17.38 -1.86
C ARG A 474 -3.88 -16.10 -1.04
N THR A 475 -5.07 -15.62 -0.71
CA THR A 475 -5.25 -14.47 0.21
C THR A 475 -4.68 -14.73 1.62
N ILE A 476 -4.43 -16.00 1.97
CA ILE A 476 -3.71 -16.41 3.21
C ILE A 476 -2.19 -16.52 3.06
N ASP A 477 -1.66 -16.51 1.84
CA ASP A 477 -0.23 -16.32 1.52
C ASP A 477 0.09 -14.82 1.48
N GLU A 478 1.32 -14.43 1.12
CA GLU A 478 1.69 -13.02 0.93
C GLU A 478 2.40 -12.69 -0.40
N MET A 479 2.38 -11.39 -0.74
CA MET A 479 3.08 -10.80 -1.88
C MET A 479 3.74 -9.47 -1.48
N CYS A 480 4.82 -9.08 -2.16
CA CYS A 480 5.42 -7.75 -2.06
C CYS A 480 5.59 -7.17 -3.45
N SER A 481 4.71 -6.27 -3.86
CA SER A 481 4.84 -5.61 -5.18
C SER A 481 4.35 -4.17 -5.16
N HIS A 482 4.98 -3.36 -6.01
CA HIS A 482 4.66 -1.96 -6.24
C HIS A 482 4.76 -1.71 -7.74
N THR A 483 3.60 -1.64 -8.39
CA THR A 483 3.47 -1.50 -9.84
C THR A 483 3.30 -0.04 -10.20
N PHE A 484 4.02 0.42 -11.20
CA PHE A 484 4.00 1.81 -11.66
C PHE A 484 3.66 1.88 -13.15
N SER A 485 2.78 2.80 -13.56
CA SER A 485 2.61 3.09 -14.99
C SER A 485 3.56 4.22 -15.42
N TYR A 486 4.07 4.15 -16.65
CA TYR A 486 5.08 5.08 -17.15
C TYR A 486 5.04 5.31 -18.67
N TYR A 487 5.63 6.42 -19.11
CA TYR A 487 5.89 6.70 -20.54
C TYR A 487 7.19 7.52 -20.76
N PRO A 488 7.79 7.49 -21.96
CA PRO A 488 7.54 6.52 -23.03
C PRO A 488 7.94 5.10 -22.60
N ILE A 489 7.36 4.09 -23.26
CA ILE A 489 7.75 2.69 -23.09
C ILE A 489 9.27 2.49 -23.25
N ALA A 490 9.85 1.67 -22.37
CA ALA A 490 11.26 1.30 -22.40
C ALA A 490 11.37 -0.21 -22.19
N GLU A 491 11.46 -0.96 -23.29
CA GLU A 491 11.53 -2.44 -23.28
C GLU A 491 12.62 -2.99 -22.34
N SER A 492 13.68 -2.22 -22.09
CA SER A 492 14.76 -2.62 -21.18
C SER A 492 14.42 -2.55 -19.69
N LEU A 493 13.18 -2.25 -19.27
CA LEU A 493 12.78 -2.22 -17.86
C LEU A 493 11.25 -2.34 -17.67
N THR A 494 10.73 -3.58 -17.60
CA THR A 494 9.32 -3.89 -17.27
C THR A 494 9.14 -4.49 -15.87
N ALA A 495 10.16 -5.12 -15.31
CA ALA A 495 10.17 -5.64 -13.94
C ALA A 495 11.59 -5.56 -13.35
N CYS A 496 11.66 -5.38 -12.03
CA CYS A 496 12.88 -5.50 -11.26
C CYS A 496 12.56 -6.04 -9.85
N LEU A 497 12.68 -7.37 -9.71
CA LEU A 497 12.23 -8.12 -8.53
C LEU A 497 13.43 -8.80 -7.84
N THR A 498 13.36 -8.98 -6.52
CA THR A 498 14.35 -9.76 -5.77
C THR A 498 13.77 -10.99 -5.08
N ALA A 499 14.64 -11.93 -4.73
CA ALA A 499 14.33 -13.07 -3.87
C ALA A 499 15.59 -13.50 -3.11
N ILE A 500 15.43 -14.23 -2.00
CA ILE A 500 16.56 -14.72 -1.21
C ILE A 500 17.27 -15.84 -1.99
N ASP A 501 18.60 -15.78 -2.01
CA ASP A 501 19.44 -16.70 -2.76
C ASP A 501 19.41 -18.12 -2.16
N GLN A 502 19.43 -19.14 -3.01
CA GLN A 502 19.42 -20.54 -2.57
C GLN A 502 20.59 -20.88 -1.65
N THR A 503 21.75 -20.23 -1.81
CA THR A 503 22.92 -20.41 -0.94
C THR A 503 22.71 -19.82 0.46
N ALA A 504 21.91 -18.77 0.61
CA ALA A 504 21.49 -18.24 1.91
C ALA A 504 20.55 -19.24 2.61
N TRP A 505 19.56 -19.80 1.88
CA TRP A 505 18.69 -20.87 2.38
C TRP A 505 19.46 -22.15 2.76
N GLN A 506 20.45 -22.55 1.96
CA GLN A 506 21.36 -23.67 2.26
C GLN A 506 22.20 -23.41 3.52
N THR A 507 22.68 -22.18 3.70
CA THR A 507 23.49 -21.77 4.87
C THR A 507 22.67 -21.76 6.16
N ILE A 508 21.44 -21.27 6.14
CA ILE A 508 20.56 -21.24 7.32
C ILE A 508 20.04 -22.65 7.67
N MET A 509 19.59 -23.43 6.67
CA MET A 509 19.15 -24.84 6.84
C MET A 509 20.30 -25.82 7.10
N LYS A 510 21.56 -25.41 6.87
CA LYS A 510 22.79 -26.23 7.02
C LYS A 510 22.78 -27.47 6.12
N THR A 511 22.33 -27.31 4.87
CA THR A 511 22.27 -28.37 3.85
C THR A 511 23.04 -27.96 2.60
N SER A 512 23.70 -28.92 1.94
CA SER A 512 24.32 -28.73 0.62
C SER A 512 23.40 -29.14 -0.55
N LEU A 513 22.24 -29.73 -0.26
CA LEU A 513 21.28 -30.16 -1.27
C LEU A 513 20.52 -28.96 -1.86
N PRO A 514 20.07 -29.03 -3.13
CA PRO A 514 19.09 -28.08 -3.65
C PRO A 514 17.81 -28.08 -2.82
N ILE A 515 17.32 -26.89 -2.51
CA ILE A 515 16.09 -26.66 -1.74
C ILE A 515 15.02 -26.25 -2.74
N ASP A 516 13.96 -27.06 -2.84
CA ASP A 516 12.72 -26.68 -3.51
C ASP A 516 11.74 -26.04 -2.51
N ASN A 517 10.75 -25.31 -3.03
CA ASN A 517 9.76 -24.61 -2.21
C ASN A 517 9.04 -25.53 -1.23
N VAL A 518 8.75 -26.79 -1.60
CA VAL A 518 8.00 -27.73 -0.75
C VAL A 518 8.83 -28.16 0.46
N LYS A 519 10.13 -28.47 0.28
CA LYS A 519 11.04 -28.76 1.39
C LYS A 519 11.28 -27.53 2.27
N LEU A 520 11.32 -26.33 1.68
CA LEU A 520 11.48 -25.10 2.42
C LEU A 520 10.25 -24.80 3.29
N GLU A 521 9.05 -24.82 2.70
CA GLU A 521 7.75 -24.70 3.37
C GLU A 521 7.63 -25.69 4.53
N GLN A 522 7.89 -26.99 4.29
CA GLN A 522 7.89 -28.01 5.33
C GLN A 522 8.91 -27.73 6.44
N TRP A 523 10.10 -27.21 6.14
CA TRP A 523 11.07 -26.84 7.17
C TRP A 523 10.62 -25.60 7.98
N LEU A 524 10.07 -24.59 7.31
CA LEU A 524 9.62 -23.34 7.92
C LEU A 524 8.45 -23.55 8.90
N HIS A 525 7.46 -24.37 8.54
CA HIS A 525 6.35 -24.74 9.44
C HIS A 525 6.80 -25.60 10.65
N ASN A 526 7.99 -26.22 10.59
CA ASN A 526 8.57 -26.96 11.71
C ASN A 526 9.45 -26.09 12.63
N LEU A 527 9.58 -24.77 12.38
CA LEU A 527 10.34 -23.87 13.26
C LEU A 527 9.50 -23.40 14.46
N THR A 528 10.15 -23.31 15.63
CA THR A 528 9.53 -22.79 16.86
C THR A 528 9.77 -21.28 16.99
N TRP A 529 8.68 -20.52 16.95
CA TRP A 529 8.71 -19.06 16.92
C TRP A 529 8.61 -18.44 18.32
N THR A 530 9.49 -17.47 18.57
CA THR A 530 9.60 -16.69 19.82
C THR A 530 9.98 -15.27 19.44
N SER A 531 9.72 -14.26 20.28
CA SER A 531 10.08 -12.87 19.99
C SER A 531 11.58 -12.69 19.66
N ASN A 532 12.45 -13.48 20.30
CA ASN A 532 13.88 -13.50 19.99
C ASN A 532 14.19 -14.13 18.61
N SER A 533 13.53 -15.23 18.23
CA SER A 533 13.75 -15.83 16.89
C SER A 533 13.11 -15.03 15.76
N VAL A 534 12.02 -14.29 16.02
CA VAL A 534 11.46 -13.29 15.08
C VAL A 534 12.49 -12.18 14.79
N ALA A 535 13.15 -11.63 15.82
CA ALA A 535 14.21 -10.63 15.64
C ALA A 535 15.40 -11.18 14.81
N GLN A 536 15.84 -12.41 15.09
CA GLN A 536 16.92 -13.07 14.34
C GLN A 536 16.53 -13.41 12.90
N TRP A 537 15.23 -13.59 12.63
CA TRP A 537 14.70 -13.78 11.29
C TRP A 537 14.69 -12.46 10.50
N GLN A 538 14.43 -11.33 11.17
CA GLN A 538 14.62 -10.01 10.59
C GLN A 538 16.10 -9.74 10.27
N GLU A 539 17.02 -10.07 11.18
CA GLU A 539 18.47 -10.01 10.93
C GLU A 539 18.86 -10.84 9.69
N PHE A 540 18.36 -12.07 9.57
CA PHE A 540 18.53 -12.88 8.36
C PHE A 540 18.00 -12.19 7.10
N TYR A 541 16.78 -11.64 7.12
CA TYR A 541 16.22 -10.93 5.95
C TYR A 541 17.01 -9.68 5.54
N ASN A 542 17.67 -9.02 6.50
CA ASN A 542 18.51 -7.85 6.27
C ASN A 542 19.89 -8.21 5.69
N GLU A 543 20.48 -9.33 6.13
CA GLU A 543 21.84 -9.76 5.76
C GLU A 543 21.89 -10.82 4.64
N ALA A 544 20.76 -11.45 4.29
CA ALA A 544 20.74 -12.52 3.29
C ALA A 544 21.15 -12.05 1.89
N GLN A 545 22.06 -12.80 1.28
CA GLN A 545 22.30 -12.74 -0.16
C GLN A 545 21.00 -12.97 -0.91
N ARG A 546 20.79 -12.17 -1.95
CA ARG A 546 19.61 -12.18 -2.82
C ARG A 546 20.05 -12.34 -4.27
N PHE A 547 19.14 -12.79 -5.12
CA PHE A 547 19.25 -12.53 -6.55
C PHE A 547 18.26 -11.43 -6.94
N ILE A 548 18.69 -10.59 -7.88
CA ILE A 548 17.87 -9.59 -8.57
C ILE A 548 17.59 -10.15 -9.97
N MET A 549 16.33 -10.11 -10.38
CA MET A 549 15.89 -10.45 -11.73
C MET A 549 15.22 -9.21 -12.33
N TYR A 550 15.80 -8.68 -13.42
CA TYR A 550 15.26 -7.51 -14.09
C TYR A 550 15.36 -7.61 -15.61
N ASP A 551 14.50 -6.88 -16.31
CA ASP A 551 14.35 -7.01 -17.76
C ASP A 551 15.51 -6.39 -18.56
N ARG A 552 15.78 -6.93 -19.74
CA ARG A 552 16.66 -6.37 -20.80
C ARG A 552 15.98 -6.46 -22.18
N GLY A 553 14.65 -6.46 -22.23
CA GLY A 553 13.78 -6.40 -23.41
C GLY A 553 13.59 -7.73 -24.14
N SER A 554 14.65 -8.53 -24.28
CA SER A 554 14.61 -9.84 -24.94
C SER A 554 14.98 -11.01 -24.04
N TYR A 555 15.42 -10.73 -22.80
CA TYR A 555 15.76 -11.70 -21.76
C TYR A 555 15.73 -11.03 -20.39
N MET A 556 15.51 -11.81 -19.33
CA MET A 556 15.73 -11.35 -17.95
C MET A 556 17.21 -11.48 -17.60
N GLU A 557 17.82 -10.44 -17.05
CA GLU A 557 19.16 -10.51 -16.46
C GLU A 557 19.08 -10.87 -14.97
N PHE A 558 19.93 -11.81 -14.56
CA PHE A 558 20.03 -12.29 -13.18
C PHE A 558 21.36 -11.83 -12.57
N ASN A 559 21.29 -11.06 -11.50
CA ASN A 559 22.47 -10.55 -10.79
C ASN A 559 22.41 -10.95 -9.31
N VAL A 560 23.53 -11.39 -8.75
CA VAL A 560 23.64 -11.69 -7.31
C VAL A 560 23.89 -10.38 -6.54
N LEU A 561 23.11 -10.17 -5.48
CA LEU A 561 23.25 -9.05 -4.55
C LEU A 561 23.66 -9.60 -3.17
N PRO A 562 24.94 -9.50 -2.77
CA PRO A 562 25.43 -10.07 -1.51
C PRO A 562 24.72 -9.52 -0.27
N THR A 563 24.44 -8.21 -0.25
CA THR A 563 23.63 -7.50 0.75
C THR A 563 22.99 -6.27 0.10
N ILE A 564 21.92 -5.73 0.70
CA ILE A 564 21.27 -4.51 0.19
C ILE A 564 22.21 -3.29 0.37
N PRO A 565 22.47 -2.48 -0.68
CA PRO A 565 23.42 -1.37 -0.59
C PRO A 565 22.93 -0.26 0.36
N LYS A 566 23.87 0.35 1.08
CA LYS A 566 23.59 1.51 1.94
C LYS A 566 23.63 2.79 1.12
N TYR A 567 22.45 3.38 0.92
CA TYR A 567 22.26 4.73 0.40
C TYR A 567 22.08 5.73 1.54
N GLU A 568 22.35 7.00 1.28
CA GLU A 568 21.93 8.11 2.13
C GLU A 568 20.41 8.25 2.00
N ASP A 569 19.66 8.15 3.11
CA ASP A 569 18.20 8.22 3.07
C ASP A 569 17.70 9.67 2.92
N LEU A 570 16.43 9.80 2.56
CA LEU A 570 15.72 11.06 2.31
C LEU A 570 16.01 12.07 3.44
N GLN A 571 16.72 13.14 3.09
CA GLN A 571 16.86 14.28 3.98
C GLN A 571 15.48 14.94 4.09
N ILE A 572 14.88 14.86 5.27
CA ILE A 572 13.66 15.60 5.58
C ILE A 572 14.05 17.08 5.58
N GLU A 573 13.73 17.81 4.52
CA GLU A 573 14.02 19.24 4.46
C GLU A 573 13.34 19.95 5.64
N PRO A 574 14.07 20.73 6.46
CA PRO A 574 13.48 21.40 7.60
C PRO A 574 12.52 22.48 7.12
N CYS A 575 11.22 22.24 7.34
CA CYS A 575 10.12 22.99 6.73
C CYS A 575 10.34 24.51 6.76
N ASN A 576 10.44 25.10 5.56
CA ASN A 576 11.07 26.41 5.34
C ASN A 576 10.11 27.58 5.63
N ARG A 577 9.79 27.78 6.92
CA ARG A 577 8.86 28.79 7.47
C ARG A 577 9.02 30.23 6.94
N LYS A 578 10.15 30.57 6.31
CA LYS A 578 10.40 31.90 5.73
C LYS A 578 9.59 32.19 4.47
N GLU A 579 9.34 31.21 3.61
CA GLU A 579 8.59 31.46 2.36
C GLU A 579 7.09 31.60 2.60
N ILE A 580 6.54 30.81 3.53
CA ILE A 580 5.11 30.87 3.90
C ILE A 580 4.78 32.27 4.45
N GLN A 581 5.55 32.76 5.44
CA GLN A 581 5.33 34.10 6.01
C GLN A 581 5.44 35.22 4.96
N HIS A 582 6.38 35.11 4.00
CA HIS A 582 6.53 36.13 2.95
C HIS A 582 5.35 36.20 1.98
N LYS A 583 4.67 35.09 1.68
CA LYS A 583 3.43 35.09 0.89
C LYS A 583 2.26 35.71 1.68
N THR A 584 2.04 35.27 2.92
CA THR A 584 0.90 35.73 3.74
C THR A 584 0.98 37.24 4.06
N LEU A 585 2.18 37.77 4.31
CA LEU A 585 2.38 39.20 4.57
C LEU A 585 2.05 40.09 3.36
N GLN A 586 2.27 39.63 2.12
CA GLN A 586 1.97 40.43 0.92
C GLN A 586 0.46 40.63 0.67
N MET A 587 -0.40 39.76 1.21
CA MET A 587 -1.87 39.95 1.15
C MET A 587 -2.42 40.78 2.31
N SER A 588 -1.65 40.96 3.40
CA SER A 588 -2.11 41.63 4.63
C SER A 588 -1.80 43.14 4.65
N ILE A 589 -0.71 43.58 4.01
CA ILE A 589 -0.27 44.99 4.06
C ILE A 589 -1.03 45.87 3.05
N ARG A 590 -2.32 46.12 3.35
CA ARG A 590 -3.09 47.27 2.88
C ARG A 590 -4.09 47.75 3.95
N ASN A 591 -3.57 48.36 5.00
CA ASN A 591 -4.24 49.46 5.72
C ASN A 591 -3.23 50.20 6.59
N ASP A 592 -3.23 51.53 6.53
CA ASP A 592 -2.35 52.38 7.33
C ASP A 592 -2.93 52.60 8.74
N THR A 593 -2.12 52.34 9.78
CA THR A 593 -1.91 53.26 10.92
C THR A 593 -0.86 52.70 11.87
N ALA A 594 0.01 53.56 12.41
CA ALA A 594 1.13 53.16 13.26
C ALA A 594 0.89 53.44 14.75
N PRO A 595 1.19 52.50 15.67
CA PRO A 595 1.32 52.76 17.10
C PRO A 595 2.79 52.87 17.55
N LEU A 596 2.99 53.52 18.71
CA LEU A 596 4.30 53.77 19.34
C LEU A 596 4.84 52.54 20.12
N PRO A 597 6.17 52.45 20.36
CA PRO A 597 6.77 51.27 20.97
C PRO A 597 6.59 51.22 22.50
N THR A 598 5.98 50.14 23.01
CA THR A 598 5.97 49.81 24.44
C THR A 598 6.95 48.67 24.75
N THR A 599 7.83 48.89 25.72
CA THR A 599 8.84 47.90 26.13
C THR A 599 8.27 46.85 27.08
N SER A 600 8.42 45.56 26.73
CA SER A 600 8.26 44.45 27.67
C SER A 600 9.41 43.45 27.51
N ARG A 601 9.83 42.82 28.61
CA ARG A 601 10.98 41.91 28.62
C ARG A 601 10.54 40.51 28.20
N LYS A 602 11.14 39.95 27.13
CA LYS A 602 11.06 38.51 26.89
C LYS A 602 11.89 37.78 27.95
N ILE A 603 11.24 36.90 28.71
CA ILE A 603 11.93 35.82 29.43
C ILE A 603 12.09 34.69 28.42
N GLN A 604 13.33 34.28 28.18
CA GLN A 604 13.67 33.21 27.23
C GLN A 604 14.09 31.97 28.01
N TRP A 605 13.33 30.89 27.87
CA TRP A 605 13.71 29.58 28.39
C TRP A 605 14.75 28.93 27.48
N ASP A 606 15.77 28.31 28.07
CA ASP A 606 16.87 27.62 27.37
C ASP A 606 16.90 26.13 27.80
N PRO A 607 16.41 25.20 26.97
CA PRO A 607 16.20 23.80 27.35
C PRO A 607 17.44 22.92 27.14
N LEU A 608 18.60 23.32 27.66
CA LEU A 608 19.88 22.59 27.48
C LEU A 608 20.69 22.35 28.78
N LEU A 609 20.03 22.30 29.95
CA LEU A 609 20.74 22.23 31.23
C LEU A 609 20.20 21.30 32.34
N ASP A 610 19.62 20.13 32.01
CA ASP A 610 19.95 18.92 32.79
C ASP A 610 19.74 17.60 32.02
N SER A 611 20.77 16.75 32.01
CA SER A 611 20.69 15.32 31.68
C SER A 611 22.02 14.60 31.98
N LYS A 612 22.49 14.59 33.23
CA LYS A 612 23.72 13.83 33.60
C LYS A 612 23.49 12.76 34.67
N ARG A 613 23.77 11.51 34.26
CA ARG A 613 23.92 10.27 35.05
C ARG A 613 22.62 9.69 35.62
N HIS A 614 22.12 8.66 34.95
CA HIS A 614 21.86 7.34 35.54
C HIS A 614 22.12 6.27 34.47
N GLN A 615 23.22 5.50 34.59
CA GLN A 615 23.52 4.40 33.66
C GLN A 615 22.94 3.09 34.20
N PHE A 616 21.74 2.73 33.74
CA PHE A 616 21.18 1.39 33.97
C PHE A 616 21.84 0.36 33.06
N ARG A 617 22.78 -0.42 33.59
CA ARG A 617 23.48 -1.48 32.86
C ARG A 617 22.67 -2.77 32.89
N VAL A 618 21.63 -2.87 32.06
CA VAL A 618 20.92 -4.13 31.84
C VAL A 618 21.89 -5.12 31.19
N GLN A 619 22.23 -6.19 31.89
CA GLN A 619 22.87 -7.35 31.28
C GLN A 619 21.81 -8.18 30.55
N THR A 620 21.47 -7.79 29.33
CA THR A 620 20.87 -8.74 28.39
C THR A 620 21.93 -9.80 28.06
N THR A 621 21.59 -11.07 28.26
CA THR A 621 22.31 -12.18 27.62
C THR A 621 22.34 -11.89 26.11
N PRO A 622 23.49 -11.98 25.42
CA PRO A 622 23.50 -11.79 23.98
C PRO A 622 22.54 -12.78 23.32
N PRO A 623 21.73 -12.35 22.33
CA PRO A 623 20.84 -13.26 21.63
C PRO A 623 21.67 -14.42 21.05
N LEU A 624 21.16 -15.65 21.21
CA LEU A 624 21.78 -16.84 20.62
C LEU A 624 21.95 -16.58 19.12
N SER A 625 23.15 -16.73 18.55
CA SER A 625 23.32 -16.55 17.10
C SER A 625 22.31 -17.41 16.32
N LEU A 626 21.89 -16.98 15.14
CA LEU A 626 20.96 -17.73 14.29
C LEU A 626 21.36 -19.21 14.11
N ARG A 627 22.67 -19.48 14.06
CA ARG A 627 23.26 -20.83 14.04
C ARG A 627 22.96 -21.66 15.29
N GLN A 628 22.92 -21.04 16.48
CA GLN A 628 22.53 -21.63 17.77
C GLN A 628 21.01 -21.77 17.90
N PHE A 629 20.20 -20.76 17.54
CA PHE A 629 18.72 -20.88 17.57
C PHE A 629 18.24 -22.10 16.76
N ILE A 630 18.75 -22.26 15.55
CA ILE A 630 18.40 -23.39 14.67
C ILE A 630 18.92 -24.73 15.24
N ARG A 631 19.96 -24.73 16.09
CA ARG A 631 20.36 -25.95 16.83
C ARG A 631 19.36 -26.28 17.95
N SER A 632 18.84 -25.29 18.69
CA SER A 632 17.81 -25.52 19.70
C SER A 632 16.45 -25.93 19.10
N ALA A 633 16.00 -25.29 18.01
CA ALA A 633 14.71 -25.58 17.38
C ALA A 633 14.63 -27.00 16.78
N ILE A 634 15.73 -27.52 16.25
CA ILE A 634 15.81 -28.86 15.63
C ILE A 634 15.98 -30.00 16.67
N THR A 635 15.98 -29.68 17.99
CA THR A 635 16.15 -30.68 19.04
C THR A 635 14.90 -31.54 19.25
N VAL A 636 14.72 -32.56 18.39
CA VAL A 636 13.95 -33.74 18.76
C VAL A 636 14.67 -34.38 19.96
N ILE A 637 14.00 -34.42 21.12
CA ILE A 637 14.50 -35.09 22.33
C ILE A 637 13.84 -36.47 22.42
N PRO A 638 14.57 -37.57 22.21
CA PRO A 638 14.13 -38.89 22.65
C PRO A 638 14.26 -38.96 24.18
N ASP A 639 13.16 -39.27 24.84
CA ASP A 639 13.05 -39.75 26.23
C ASP A 639 13.84 -38.99 27.34
N GLY A 640 13.12 -38.07 27.99
CA GLY A 640 12.96 -38.19 29.44
C GLY A 640 14.00 -37.53 30.36
N LYS A 641 13.68 -36.31 30.81
CA LYS A 641 13.53 -35.99 32.25
C LYS A 641 12.86 -34.63 32.47
N GLN A 642 11.97 -34.55 33.45
CA GLN A 642 11.39 -33.27 33.89
C GLN A 642 12.45 -32.42 34.61
N TRP A 643 12.58 -31.15 34.21
CA TRP A 643 13.30 -30.14 35.00
C TRP A 643 12.30 -29.39 35.88
N LYS A 644 12.61 -29.24 37.18
CA LYS A 644 11.80 -28.46 38.12
C LYS A 644 12.57 -27.20 38.51
N PRO A 645 12.03 -25.99 38.30
CA PRO A 645 12.60 -24.79 38.90
C PRO A 645 12.36 -24.80 40.41
N ALA A 646 13.40 -24.49 41.17
CA ALA A 646 13.30 -24.16 42.59
C ALA A 646 13.79 -22.72 42.78
N GLY A 647 12.92 -21.83 43.27
CA GLY A 647 13.21 -20.42 43.48
C GLY A 647 12.04 -19.76 44.20
N VAL A 648 12.29 -19.24 45.40
CA VAL A 648 11.28 -18.62 46.26
C VAL A 648 11.16 -17.15 45.92
N CYS A 649 9.94 -16.66 45.68
CA CYS A 649 9.68 -15.23 45.54
C CYS A 649 9.61 -14.56 46.92
N HIS A 650 10.21 -13.38 47.04
CA HIS A 650 10.01 -12.46 48.16
C HIS A 650 9.58 -11.09 47.60
N VAL A 651 8.63 -10.45 48.27
CA VAL A 651 8.04 -9.17 47.87
C VAL A 651 8.80 -8.05 48.58
N PRO A 652 9.30 -7.02 47.88
CA PRO A 652 9.85 -5.82 48.51
C PRO A 652 8.75 -5.03 49.23
N VAL A 653 8.95 -4.73 50.51
CA VAL A 653 8.08 -3.86 51.32
C VAL A 653 8.51 -2.40 51.13
N VAL A 654 7.54 -1.49 51.03
CA VAL A 654 7.78 -0.04 50.96
C VAL A 654 8.08 0.51 52.35
N HIS A 655 9.11 1.35 52.46
CA HIS A 655 9.35 2.21 53.62
C HIS A 655 9.58 3.65 53.15
N GLU A 656 8.83 4.60 53.72
CA GLU A 656 9.03 6.05 53.60
C GLU A 656 9.64 6.56 54.90
N ASP A 657 10.65 7.44 54.84
CA ASP A 657 11.08 8.34 55.95
C ASP A 657 12.15 9.35 55.45
N PRO A 658 12.56 10.41 56.20
CA PRO A 658 12.16 11.79 55.86
C PRO A 658 13.29 12.75 55.40
N PRO A 659 12.98 13.99 54.97
CA PRO A 659 13.94 14.89 54.32
C PRO A 659 14.90 15.65 55.27
N PRO A 660 16.21 15.76 54.94
CA PRO A 660 17.16 16.67 55.60
C PRO A 660 17.00 18.14 55.19
N LYS A 661 17.54 19.06 56.01
CA LYS A 661 17.46 20.53 55.83
C LYS A 661 18.70 21.14 55.16
N ALA A 662 18.55 22.34 54.61
CA ALA A 662 19.63 23.17 54.09
C ALA A 662 20.40 23.95 55.18
N PRO A 663 21.68 24.21 54.91
CA PRO A 663 22.36 25.49 55.16
C PRO A 663 23.21 25.91 53.92
N ASP A 664 23.92 27.04 53.87
CA ASP A 664 23.57 28.44 54.18
C ASP A 664 24.75 29.33 53.68
N PHE A 665 24.45 30.49 53.06
CA PHE A 665 25.33 31.65 52.80
C PHE A 665 26.61 31.58 51.89
N LEU A 666 26.97 32.80 51.44
CA LEU A 666 28.03 33.28 50.53
C LEU A 666 29.25 33.81 51.36
N PRO A 667 30.33 34.48 50.84
CA PRO A 667 30.57 35.07 49.50
C PRO A 667 32.03 34.96 48.93
N ASP A 668 32.38 35.91 48.05
CA ASP A 668 33.70 36.31 47.51
C ASP A 668 34.45 35.43 46.51
N ILE A 669 35.36 35.94 45.66
CA ILE A 669 35.42 37.09 44.70
C ILE A 669 36.83 37.12 44.08
N SER A 670 36.99 37.54 42.81
CA SER A 670 38.29 37.79 42.10
C SER A 670 39.18 36.55 41.84
N GLU A 671 40.15 36.46 40.90
CA GLU A 671 40.53 37.13 39.63
C GLU A 671 41.62 36.21 38.94
N LYS A 672 42.26 36.42 37.76
CA LYS A 672 42.35 37.50 36.75
C LYS A 672 42.80 36.92 35.38
N SER A 673 42.39 37.56 34.26
CA SER A 673 43.04 37.56 32.91
C SER A 673 43.29 36.19 32.20
N HIS A 674 43.59 36.04 30.89
CA HIS A 674 44.14 36.94 29.85
C HIS A 674 43.36 36.91 28.50
N LYS A 675 43.89 37.59 27.45
CA LYS A 675 43.18 38.03 26.23
C LYS A 675 43.72 37.40 24.92
N LYS A 676 42.81 37.07 23.98
CA LYS A 676 42.91 37.31 22.50
C LYS A 676 44.03 36.57 21.70
N PRO A 677 44.12 36.70 20.34
CA PRO A 677 43.05 36.72 19.29
C PRO A 677 43.38 35.92 17.98
N GLY A 678 42.36 35.70 17.14
CA GLY A 678 42.45 36.04 15.69
C GLY A 678 42.78 34.95 14.63
N PRO A 679 42.25 35.08 13.38
CA PRO A 679 42.51 34.19 12.23
C PRO A 679 43.48 34.81 11.18
N PRO A 680 43.73 34.19 10.00
CA PRO A 680 43.00 34.62 8.78
C PRO A 680 42.76 33.53 7.68
N TRP A 681 42.32 33.99 6.50
CA TRP A 681 41.81 33.27 5.30
C TRP A 681 42.69 33.56 4.04
N ARG A 682 42.65 32.72 2.97
CA ARG A 682 42.52 33.07 1.50
C ARG A 682 42.96 31.96 0.49
N PRO A 683 42.60 32.03 -0.83
CA PRO A 683 42.58 30.88 -1.77
C PRO A 683 43.52 31.02 -3.04
N PRO A 684 43.14 30.73 -4.32
CA PRO A 684 43.61 29.54 -5.09
C PRO A 684 44.35 29.81 -6.44
N GLY A 685 44.89 28.77 -7.13
CA GLY A 685 45.39 28.93 -8.52
C GLY A 685 45.94 27.71 -9.32
N ILE A 686 45.39 27.49 -10.53
CA ILE A 686 46.05 27.55 -11.88
C ILE A 686 47.13 26.50 -12.35
N ILE A 687 46.68 25.59 -13.26
CA ILE A 687 47.20 25.25 -14.63
C ILE A 687 48.44 24.30 -14.93
N ARG A 688 48.16 23.28 -15.81
CA ARG A 688 48.93 22.66 -16.95
C ARG A 688 49.56 21.22 -16.94
N PHE A 689 49.41 20.63 -18.14
CA PHE A 689 49.71 19.29 -18.71
C PHE A 689 51.12 18.66 -18.59
N LYS A 690 51.18 17.32 -18.75
CA LYS A 690 52.14 16.62 -19.65
C LYS A 690 51.63 15.24 -20.15
N ARG A 691 52.25 14.73 -21.24
CA ARG A 691 52.15 13.37 -21.84
C ARG A 691 53.53 12.69 -21.72
N PRO A 692 53.68 11.34 -21.75
CA PRO A 692 53.83 10.58 -23.02
C PRO A 692 53.25 9.12 -22.98
N GLU A 693 52.66 8.57 -24.05
CA GLU A 693 53.23 7.66 -25.10
C GLU A 693 52.96 6.14 -24.88
N SER A 694 53.30 5.32 -25.89
CA SER A 694 52.99 3.88 -26.01
C SER A 694 54.20 3.07 -26.47
N PRO A 695 54.11 1.72 -26.52
CA PRO A 695 54.72 0.98 -27.62
C PRO A 695 53.73 0.11 -28.43
N ASN A 696 54.15 -0.24 -29.65
CA ASN A 696 53.35 -0.86 -30.71
C ASN A 696 53.46 -2.40 -30.81
N ASP A 697 52.50 -2.98 -31.55
CA ASP A 697 52.60 -4.14 -32.45
C ASP A 697 53.26 -5.47 -32.02
N LYS A 698 52.51 -6.56 -32.25
CA LYS A 698 52.93 -7.56 -33.25
C LYS A 698 51.76 -8.36 -33.85
N LYS A 699 51.71 -8.39 -35.19
CA LYS A 699 50.74 -9.13 -36.01
C LYS A 699 51.00 -10.65 -35.99
N LYS A 700 49.95 -11.44 -36.25
CA LYS A 700 49.95 -12.42 -37.36
C LYS A 700 48.55 -12.94 -37.70
N GLU A 701 48.24 -12.97 -39.00
CA GLU A 701 47.07 -13.63 -39.59
C GLU A 701 47.38 -15.11 -39.95
N LYS A 702 46.33 -15.95 -39.99
CA LYS A 702 45.94 -16.85 -41.10
C LYS A 702 44.59 -17.49 -40.71
N LYS A 703 43.44 -17.28 -41.38
CA LYS A 703 42.99 -17.42 -42.79
C LYS A 703 42.71 -18.86 -43.28
N SER A 704 41.63 -18.94 -44.06
CA SER A 704 41.15 -19.97 -45.00
C SER A 704 40.63 -21.32 -44.46
N GLY A 705 39.42 -21.66 -44.89
CA GLY A 705 38.69 -22.92 -44.74
C GLY A 705 37.24 -22.69 -45.18
N ASP A 706 36.83 -23.26 -46.31
CA ASP A 706 35.55 -23.01 -47.01
C ASP A 706 34.85 -24.35 -47.36
N SER A 707 33.77 -24.31 -48.15
CA SER A 707 32.98 -25.41 -48.74
C SER A 707 32.06 -26.25 -47.83
N THR A 708 30.76 -25.93 -47.94
CA THR A 708 29.64 -26.83 -48.34
C THR A 708 29.69 -28.33 -48.04
N ASP A 709 28.65 -28.88 -47.38
CA ASP A 709 27.65 -29.77 -48.03
C ASP A 709 26.58 -30.33 -47.06
N ASP A 710 25.42 -30.69 -47.62
CA ASP A 710 24.27 -31.45 -47.08
C ASP A 710 23.77 -32.31 -48.29
N PRO A 711 23.19 -33.54 -48.18
CA PRO A 711 22.31 -33.98 -47.11
C PRO A 711 22.29 -35.50 -46.74
N GLN A 712 21.24 -35.86 -45.97
CA GLN A 712 20.56 -37.18 -45.93
C GLN A 712 21.14 -38.36 -45.11
N SER A 713 20.49 -38.57 -43.95
CA SER A 713 19.83 -39.82 -43.53
C SER A 713 20.63 -41.11 -43.27
N LYS A 714 20.34 -41.72 -42.11
CA LYS A 714 20.00 -43.16 -42.00
C LYS A 714 19.32 -43.49 -40.67
N ALA A 715 18.46 -44.51 -40.68
CA ALA A 715 17.72 -44.96 -39.50
C ALA A 715 17.92 -46.46 -39.27
N THR A 716 18.28 -46.82 -38.04
CA THR A 716 18.25 -48.17 -37.45
C THR A 716 18.12 -47.98 -35.93
N SER A 717 17.00 -48.24 -35.24
CA SER A 717 16.10 -49.40 -35.17
C SER A 717 16.35 -50.27 -33.93
N ILE A 718 15.58 -49.99 -32.88
CA ILE A 718 14.97 -50.96 -31.94
C ILE A 718 15.91 -51.95 -31.23
N VAL A 719 16.02 -51.79 -29.91
CA VAL A 719 15.83 -52.92 -28.98
C VAL A 719 14.70 -52.55 -28.03
N ARG A 720 13.82 -53.53 -27.75
CA ARG A 720 12.58 -53.33 -26.98
C ARG A 720 12.52 -54.39 -25.89
N LEU A 721 12.42 -53.99 -24.62
CA LEU A 721 12.05 -54.89 -23.52
C LEU A 721 10.77 -54.37 -22.84
N LYS A 722 9.95 -55.31 -22.36
CA LYS A 722 8.62 -55.08 -21.80
C LYS A 722 8.57 -55.65 -20.38
N HIS A 723 7.90 -54.96 -19.45
CA HIS A 723 6.88 -55.49 -18.54
C HIS A 723 6.20 -54.27 -17.88
N THR A 724 4.89 -53.98 -17.93
CA THR A 724 3.59 -54.71 -17.89
C THR A 724 3.01 -54.97 -16.50
N ARG A 725 2.15 -54.03 -16.03
CA ARG A 725 1.11 -54.17 -14.97
C ARG A 725 1.66 -54.37 -13.53
N LYS A 726 1.02 -53.88 -12.48
CA LYS A 726 -0.43 -53.65 -12.25
C LYS A 726 -0.81 -52.22 -11.82
N ILE A 727 -2.10 -51.93 -11.96
CA ILE A 727 -2.82 -50.88 -11.22
C ILE A 727 -3.60 -51.60 -10.12
N GLU A 728 -3.45 -51.18 -8.86
CA GLU A 728 -4.37 -51.51 -7.76
C GLU A 728 -4.64 -50.23 -6.95
N ASN A 729 -5.90 -50.01 -6.59
CA ASN A 729 -6.41 -48.77 -6.01
C ASN A 729 -7.20 -49.06 -4.73
N PRO A 730 -6.69 -48.70 -3.53
CA PRO A 730 -7.43 -48.78 -2.28
C PRO A 730 -7.75 -47.38 -1.73
N TRP A 731 -8.86 -46.80 -2.17
CA TRP A 731 -9.44 -45.61 -1.53
C TRP A 731 -9.89 -45.90 -0.09
N ARG A 732 -9.29 -45.23 0.91
CA ARG A 732 -9.90 -44.95 2.23
C ARG A 732 -9.34 -43.66 2.84
N PRO A 733 -10.12 -42.56 2.90
CA PRO A 733 -9.77 -41.39 3.68
C PRO A 733 -9.91 -41.68 5.18
N SER A 734 -8.90 -41.34 5.99
CA SER A 734 -8.93 -41.51 7.45
C SER A 734 -9.19 -40.18 8.16
N GLY A 735 -10.42 -39.99 8.63
CA GLY A 735 -10.77 -39.01 9.65
C GLY A 735 -10.93 -37.56 9.18
N HIS A 736 -12.18 -37.12 8.98
CA HIS A 736 -12.50 -35.69 9.06
C HIS A 736 -12.19 -35.17 10.47
N ARG A 737 -11.38 -34.11 10.57
CA ARG A 737 -11.45 -33.18 11.70
C ARG A 737 -12.24 -31.97 11.27
N SER A 738 -13.48 -31.87 11.72
CA SER A 738 -14.28 -30.65 11.59
C SER A 738 -13.70 -29.57 12.51
N HIS A 739 -12.90 -28.66 11.96
CA HIS A 739 -12.70 -27.36 12.57
C HIS A 739 -13.79 -26.44 12.06
N ASN A 740 -14.77 -26.15 12.92
CA ASN A 740 -15.78 -25.14 12.64
C ASN A 740 -15.04 -23.79 12.54
N PRO A 741 -15.09 -23.07 11.40
CA PRO A 741 -14.56 -21.72 11.35
C PRO A 741 -15.35 -20.84 12.31
N VAL A 742 -14.66 -20.08 13.15
CA VAL A 742 -15.29 -19.00 13.93
C VAL A 742 -15.68 -17.90 12.94
N PRO A 743 -16.93 -17.44 12.89
CA PRO A 743 -17.32 -16.36 11.99
C PRO A 743 -16.51 -15.09 12.30
N TYR A 744 -15.77 -14.61 11.30
CA TYR A 744 -15.24 -13.25 11.33
C TYR A 744 -16.39 -12.28 11.03
N PHE A 745 -16.51 -11.21 11.82
CA PHE A 745 -17.65 -10.29 11.74
C PHE A 745 -17.35 -9.16 10.75
N ASP A 746 -17.97 -9.22 9.57
CA ASP A 746 -18.28 -8.02 8.80
C ASP A 746 -19.33 -7.18 9.56
N ALA A 747 -19.11 -5.88 9.64
CA ALA A 747 -20.14 -4.89 10.00
C ALA A 747 -19.88 -3.61 9.20
N PRO A 748 -20.84 -3.20 8.36
CA PRO A 748 -21.71 -2.10 8.83
C PRO A 748 -23.20 -2.44 8.94
N SER A 749 -23.70 -3.47 8.24
CA SER A 749 -25.12 -3.54 7.83
C SER A 749 -26.05 -4.40 8.69
N LEU A 750 -25.60 -4.96 9.82
CA LEU A 750 -26.43 -5.78 10.72
C LEU A 750 -26.26 -5.40 12.20
N ARG A 751 -27.20 -4.58 12.70
CA ARG A 751 -27.47 -4.42 14.14
C ARG A 751 -28.85 -5.03 14.43
N TRP A 752 -28.90 -6.20 15.07
CA TRP A 752 -30.14 -6.75 15.62
C TRP A 752 -30.58 -5.95 16.84
N SER A 753 -31.89 -5.79 17.01
CA SER A 753 -32.48 -5.24 18.23
C SER A 753 -32.31 -6.21 19.41
N ILE A 754 -32.37 -5.68 20.63
CA ILE A 754 -32.34 -6.48 21.87
C ILE A 754 -33.55 -7.44 21.95
N GLU A 755 -34.64 -7.16 21.24
CA GLU A 755 -35.83 -8.03 21.20
C GLU A 755 -35.66 -9.21 20.22
N GLU A 756 -35.01 -9.01 19.08
CA GLU A 756 -34.64 -10.10 18.15
C GLU A 756 -33.63 -11.07 18.79
N ILE A 757 -32.66 -10.54 19.56
CA ILE A 757 -31.71 -11.35 20.34
C ILE A 757 -32.47 -12.20 21.39
N LYS A 758 -33.40 -11.60 22.15
CA LYS A 758 -34.22 -12.33 23.13
C LYS A 758 -35.07 -13.44 22.48
N LYS A 759 -35.60 -13.18 21.28
CA LYS A 759 -36.42 -14.16 20.54
C LYS A 759 -35.60 -15.37 20.11
N SER A 760 -34.42 -15.18 19.52
CA SER A 760 -33.58 -16.30 19.05
C SER A 760 -33.13 -17.23 20.20
N MET A 761 -32.84 -16.70 21.38
CA MET A 761 -32.44 -17.49 22.55
C MET A 761 -33.58 -18.34 23.16
N SER A 762 -34.84 -18.12 22.77
CA SER A 762 -35.99 -18.87 23.29
C SER A 762 -36.30 -20.18 22.54
N GLU A 763 -35.74 -20.37 21.34
CA GLU A 763 -36.10 -21.51 20.45
C GLU A 763 -35.07 -22.67 20.50
N SER A 764 -33.93 -22.52 21.18
CA SER A 764 -32.84 -23.51 21.21
C SER A 764 -32.66 -24.24 22.56
N GLY A 765 -33.70 -24.92 23.04
CA GLY A 765 -33.65 -25.77 24.24
C GLY A 765 -33.22 -27.22 23.95
N PRO A 766 -32.13 -27.76 24.53
CA PRO A 766 -31.63 -29.10 24.19
C PRO A 766 -32.40 -30.24 24.88
N THR A 767 -33.01 -31.14 24.09
CA THR A 767 -33.61 -32.38 24.61
C THR A 767 -32.55 -33.41 24.99
N THR A 768 -32.47 -33.78 26.27
CA THR A 768 -31.49 -34.75 26.78
C THR A 768 -31.91 -36.21 26.59
N LYS A 769 -30.95 -37.10 26.29
CA LYS A 769 -31.08 -38.55 26.56
C LYS A 769 -29.74 -39.33 26.55
N ASN A 770 -29.23 -39.53 27.77
CA ASN A 770 -28.46 -40.69 28.26
C ASN A 770 -26.98 -40.89 27.81
N PRO A 771 -26.18 -41.66 28.61
CA PRO A 771 -24.73 -41.41 28.78
C PRO A 771 -23.81 -42.46 28.11
N PRO A 772 -22.48 -42.20 28.04
CA PRO A 772 -21.51 -43.08 27.38
C PRO A 772 -20.98 -44.20 28.28
N THR A 773 -20.57 -45.32 27.66
CA THR A 773 -19.82 -46.40 28.31
C THR A 773 -18.42 -46.58 27.70
N ASN A 774 -17.41 -46.10 28.44
CA ASN A 774 -16.04 -46.62 28.59
C ASN A 774 -15.27 -47.26 27.42
N GLN A 775 -14.06 -46.73 27.23
CA GLN A 775 -12.83 -47.39 26.76
C GLN A 775 -12.80 -47.77 25.26
N LYS A 776 -11.68 -47.60 24.55
CA LYS A 776 -10.29 -47.44 25.00
C LYS A 776 -9.55 -46.35 24.23
#